data_AF-A0A958W1F8-F1
#
_entry.id   AF-A0A958W1F8-F1
#
_cell.length_a   1.000
_cell.length_b   1.000
_cell.length_c   1.000
_cell.angle_alpha   90.00
_cell.angle_beta   90.00
_cell.angle_gamma   90.00
#
_symmetry.space_group_name_H-M   'P 1'
#
loop_
_entity.id
_entity.type
_entity.pdbx_description
1 polymer ?
#
loop_
_entity_poly.entity_id
_entity_poly.type
_entity_poly.pdbx_seq_one_letter_code
_entity_poly.pdbx_strand_id
1 'polypeptide(L)'
;MHSNTSMVKAIKLIFLTLICAQSFGQIGPERSAQVRMGKGKWVKAEQSIKKALRKDSVNAEAKLVYAQWFFMPNNPKYSIDSAYKYTLASLDDYKRVDLRQKERMLRFPLDSIILDQLREQIDSAAFERAKEYNSEGAYIAFLRRFTFAKQRENAIELRDEVSFLDALKENNYQSFAIYLNKYPNSHRAEEAKKRYEKLLFEDKTKDGKLKSFVSFYKEYSDSPYRDDVLEQIFGITTASGDVQDYIDFMLRYKASNPWVKRARDIALHIALQRSLMLPSAVLTDSVKQVLDDKEYWVPILKNGKFGFIDSEGKEKLDPQFDDISEKYLCGNVTDDFLVTSRGVVSRSNSLLLAGEVKEVEDLGYGILIVDLKDCTRLIHKSGFKIAENCIEDARIIAEHFVAIKVNKKWTLHSFSGRQLIKEKYDDIRSEEDVIVFNRNGKRMLNTIDQIVSAADSNPLPDKMIFDEVRKLSSDKVLVKNGSLEGIINSDLKFIVPLDRQVLTLTSFGFTKKVLDKVTTVGLSERIDKEEFSEIKPYLNWLGLYQAKKAKLYHQPSSRIIEGNLDSLWFTNRLAMAVAGDSMKVIFGSGRKMVFPKDIKVSFVKSPDSVRFFYLEERNKKQLYEVDSGIKRFALEFDHIENLGDGLFLIENKNKKGVVGLDGKSILPLEYDAIIKSSDNVISLLKDKKFGLYDIKRKKLFKAEYDRNITFFNETTLIVFRDGAYGFMDMASKPISSFEFDEVRPWGDSSAMVRKNFRWMVYDVYDGKVSNAQIKDYRLIKDTREEKIAIIHKENEYGVLSSVRGLIIPPTFSDVLNLGTAEKPLYFTEKNVEEAEIFVVIYYDENGLMLRRQIYESDEYDKIYCR
;
A
#
# COMPACT_ATOMS: atom_id res chain seq x y z
N MET A 1 -2.07 33.59 59.67
CA MET A 1 -2.01 34.48 60.85
C MET A 1 -3.27 35.36 61.05
N HIS A 2 -4.47 34.95 60.59
CA HIS A 2 -5.70 35.77 60.73
C HIS A 2 -6.99 35.02 61.13
N SER A 3 -6.92 33.75 61.59
CA SER A 3 -8.11 33.01 62.09
C SER A 3 -8.22 32.92 63.62
N ASN A 4 -7.17 33.23 64.38
CA ASN A 4 -7.14 33.11 65.85
C ASN A 4 -7.95 34.16 66.62
N THR A 5 -8.53 35.15 65.94
CA THR A 5 -9.28 36.25 66.58
C THR A 5 -10.77 35.93 66.80
N SER A 6 -11.34 34.96 66.07
CA SER A 6 -12.77 34.60 66.20
C SER A 6 -13.01 33.58 67.32
N MET A 7 -12.15 32.56 67.44
CA MET A 7 -12.28 31.51 68.46
C MET A 7 -12.02 32.05 69.89
N VAL A 8 -11.05 32.96 70.04
CA VAL A 8 -10.76 33.64 71.32
C VAL A 8 -11.89 34.59 71.73
N LYS A 9 -12.64 35.15 70.77
CA LYS A 9 -13.82 35.99 71.06
C LYS A 9 -15.03 35.16 71.49
N ALA A 10 -15.26 33.99 70.89
CA ALA A 10 -16.35 33.09 71.27
C ALA A 10 -16.14 32.45 72.65
N ILE A 11 -14.92 32.03 72.98
CA ILE A 11 -14.58 31.48 74.31
C ILE A 11 -14.65 32.56 75.42
N LYS A 12 -14.31 33.83 75.11
CA LYS A 12 -14.50 34.95 76.04
C LYS A 12 -15.96 35.31 76.27
N LEU A 13 -16.85 35.07 75.31
CA LEU A 13 -18.27 35.45 75.40
C LEU A 13 -19.06 34.57 76.39
N ILE A 14 -18.71 33.28 76.51
CA ILE A 14 -19.40 32.33 77.41
C ILE A 14 -18.92 32.46 78.87
N PHE A 15 -17.68 32.92 79.09
CA PHE A 15 -17.19 33.16 80.46
C PHE A 15 -17.77 34.43 81.10
N LEU A 16 -18.29 35.36 80.30
CA LEU A 16 -18.88 36.61 80.79
C LEU A 16 -20.37 36.47 81.17
N THR A 17 -21.08 35.43 80.73
CA THR A 17 -22.52 35.26 80.95
C THR A 17 -22.90 34.42 82.17
N LEU A 18 -21.97 34.18 83.11
CA LEU A 18 -22.24 33.45 84.35
C LEU A 18 -21.62 34.10 85.60
N ILE A 19 -21.58 35.43 85.62
CA ILE A 19 -21.39 36.20 86.85
C ILE A 19 -22.60 37.14 87.01
N CYS A 20 -23.77 36.56 87.28
CA CYS A 20 -24.89 37.30 87.86
C CYS A 20 -24.94 37.00 89.36
N ALA A 21 -24.88 38.07 90.15
CA ALA A 21 -24.83 38.05 91.60
C ALA A 21 -26.21 37.70 92.19
N GLN A 22 -26.29 36.65 93.04
CA GLN A 22 -27.21 36.58 94.19
C GLN A 22 -26.68 35.64 95.32
N SER A 23 -26.64 36.20 96.53
CA SER A 23 -26.68 35.61 97.90
C SER A 23 -25.55 34.69 98.44
N PHE A 24 -25.22 34.95 99.72
CA PHE A 24 -24.15 34.36 100.54
C PHE A 24 -24.38 32.87 100.87
N GLY A 25 -23.47 32.01 100.40
CA GLY A 25 -23.24 30.64 100.85
C GLY A 25 -21.81 30.21 100.48
N GLN A 26 -21.18 29.30 101.26
CA GLN A 26 -19.80 28.84 101.02
C GLN A 26 -19.60 28.39 99.56
N ILE A 27 -18.64 29.02 98.87
CA ILE A 27 -18.30 28.69 97.48
C ILE A 27 -17.61 27.31 97.44
N GLY A 28 -18.26 26.31 96.84
CA GLY A 28 -17.71 24.95 96.66
C GLY A 28 -16.40 24.92 95.85
N PRO A 29 -15.60 23.84 95.94
CA PRO A 29 -14.29 23.74 95.29
C PRO A 29 -14.34 23.89 93.76
N GLU A 30 -15.44 23.51 93.11
CA GLU A 30 -15.72 23.61 91.68
C GLU A 30 -15.90 25.08 91.25
N ARG A 31 -16.79 25.83 91.93
CA ARG A 31 -16.97 27.28 91.73
C ARG A 31 -15.69 28.06 92.06
N SER A 32 -14.97 27.66 93.12
CA SER A 32 -13.69 28.26 93.49
C SER A 32 -12.64 28.05 92.39
N ALA A 33 -12.63 26.88 91.74
CA ALA A 33 -11.74 26.60 90.62
C ALA A 33 -12.08 27.46 89.39
N GLN A 34 -13.35 27.61 89.02
CA GLN A 34 -13.76 28.48 87.92
C GLN A 34 -13.35 29.95 88.13
N VAL A 35 -13.56 30.50 89.34
CA VAL A 35 -13.12 31.87 89.68
C VAL A 35 -11.60 32.00 89.58
N ARG A 36 -10.84 30.98 89.98
CA ARG A 36 -9.37 30.97 89.88
C ARG A 36 -8.90 30.88 88.43
N MET A 37 -9.57 30.09 87.59
CA MET A 37 -9.32 30.03 86.15
C MET A 37 -9.52 31.41 85.52
N GLY A 38 -10.62 32.12 85.85
CA GLY A 38 -10.88 33.48 85.36
C GLY A 38 -9.82 34.52 85.76
N LYS A 39 -9.06 34.27 86.85
CA LYS A 39 -7.93 35.11 87.31
C LYS A 39 -6.56 34.61 86.83
N GLY A 40 -6.50 33.62 85.93
CA GLY A 40 -5.26 33.02 85.43
C GLY A 40 -4.47 32.18 86.45
N LYS A 41 -5.08 31.81 87.59
CA LYS A 41 -4.42 31.05 88.67
C LYS A 41 -4.55 29.53 88.45
N TRP A 42 -3.94 29.03 87.37
CA TRP A 42 -4.12 27.67 86.86
C TRP A 42 -3.79 26.54 87.87
N VAL A 43 -2.63 26.61 88.53
CA VAL A 43 -2.18 25.57 89.49
C VAL A 43 -3.11 25.48 90.70
N LYS A 44 -3.54 26.63 91.24
CA LYS A 44 -4.48 26.67 92.37
C LYS A 44 -5.91 26.25 91.97
N ALA A 45 -6.29 26.44 90.71
CA ALA A 45 -7.54 25.89 90.17
C ALA A 45 -7.47 24.36 90.05
N GLU A 46 -6.39 23.82 89.49
CA GLU A 46 -6.15 22.37 89.34
C GLU A 46 -6.18 21.66 90.70
N GLN A 47 -5.53 22.23 91.73
CA GLN A 47 -5.55 21.68 93.09
C GLN A 47 -6.96 21.63 93.69
N SER A 48 -7.80 22.65 93.46
CA SER A 48 -9.19 22.66 93.90
C SER A 48 -10.02 21.57 93.23
N ILE A 49 -9.87 21.42 91.92
CA ILE A 49 -10.56 20.39 91.14
C ILE A 49 -10.12 18.99 91.59
N LYS A 50 -8.81 18.77 91.74
CA LYS A 50 -8.25 17.50 92.24
C LYS A 50 -8.70 17.19 93.67
N LYS A 51 -8.84 18.20 94.54
CA LYS A 51 -9.37 18.00 95.89
C LYS A 51 -10.84 17.57 95.85
N ALA A 52 -11.65 18.16 94.96
CA ALA A 52 -13.04 17.75 94.74
C ALA A 52 -13.11 16.29 94.24
N LEU A 53 -12.33 15.94 93.22
CA LEU A 53 -12.28 14.59 92.66
C LEU A 53 -11.67 13.54 93.59
N ARG A 54 -10.81 13.93 94.55
CA ARG A 54 -10.32 13.03 95.61
C ARG A 54 -11.39 12.75 96.67
N LYS A 55 -12.26 13.72 96.94
CA LYS A 55 -13.36 13.56 97.89
C LYS A 55 -14.52 12.78 97.28
N ASP A 56 -14.80 13.01 96.00
CA ASP A 56 -15.80 12.29 95.22
C ASP A 56 -15.29 12.08 93.78
N SER A 57 -14.91 10.84 93.48
CA SER A 57 -14.30 10.49 92.20
C SER A 57 -15.28 10.40 91.02
N VAL A 58 -16.59 10.35 91.29
CA VAL A 58 -17.67 10.34 90.28
C VAL A 58 -18.41 11.68 90.19
N ASN A 59 -17.84 12.72 90.80
CA ASN A 59 -18.39 14.07 90.76
C ASN A 59 -18.36 14.64 89.33
N ALA A 60 -19.54 14.63 88.68
CA ALA A 60 -19.72 15.10 87.31
C ALA A 60 -19.39 16.60 87.16
N GLU A 61 -19.73 17.44 88.15
CA GLU A 61 -19.42 18.88 88.16
C GLU A 61 -17.92 19.13 88.19
N ALA A 62 -17.20 18.45 89.08
CA ALA A 62 -15.75 18.55 89.17
C ALA A 62 -15.05 18.05 87.90
N LYS A 63 -15.59 17.00 87.25
CA LYS A 63 -15.08 16.52 85.95
C LYS A 63 -15.38 17.49 84.80
N LEU A 64 -16.55 18.13 84.78
CA LEU A 64 -16.87 19.21 83.84
C LEU A 64 -15.87 20.35 83.98
N VAL A 65 -15.68 20.85 85.20
CA VAL A 65 -14.73 21.94 85.48
C VAL A 65 -13.30 21.51 85.13
N TYR A 66 -12.95 20.23 85.31
CA TYR A 66 -11.64 19.73 84.92
C TYR A 66 -11.46 19.67 83.40
N ALA A 67 -12.50 19.24 82.67
CA ALA A 67 -12.50 19.25 81.22
C ALA A 67 -12.35 20.68 80.68
N GLN A 68 -13.13 21.63 81.22
CA GLN A 68 -12.99 23.05 80.92
C GLN A 68 -11.59 23.57 81.24
N TRP A 69 -11.01 23.15 82.36
CA TRP A 69 -9.65 23.51 82.75
C TRP A 69 -8.63 23.03 81.71
N PHE A 70 -8.69 21.76 81.28
CA PHE A 70 -7.83 21.24 80.22
C PHE A 70 -8.07 21.90 78.85
N PHE A 71 -9.28 22.41 78.60
CA PHE A 71 -9.65 23.03 77.33
C PHE A 71 -9.40 24.56 77.27
N MET A 72 -8.83 25.16 78.33
CA MET A 72 -8.48 26.58 78.32
C MET A 72 -7.15 26.85 77.59
N PRO A 73 -7.11 27.64 76.50
CA PRO A 73 -5.89 27.84 75.71
C PRO A 73 -4.71 28.42 76.49
N ASN A 74 -4.99 29.24 77.51
CA ASN A 74 -3.97 29.89 78.34
C ASN A 74 -3.50 29.00 79.51
N ASN A 75 -4.01 27.77 79.64
CA ASN A 75 -3.59 26.83 80.65
C ASN A 75 -2.27 26.15 80.21
N PRO A 76 -1.20 26.18 81.04
CA PRO A 76 0.06 25.50 80.73
C PRO A 76 -0.06 23.99 80.48
N LYS A 77 -1.15 23.34 80.92
CA LYS A 77 -1.46 21.94 80.63
C LYS A 77 -2.66 21.77 79.68
N TYR A 78 -2.89 22.73 78.79
CA TYR A 78 -3.92 22.61 77.75
C TYR A 78 -3.78 21.27 77.02
N SER A 79 -4.86 20.50 76.96
CA SER A 79 -4.86 19.15 76.38
C SER A 79 -6.25 18.78 75.91
N ILE A 80 -6.46 18.83 74.60
CA ILE A 80 -7.72 18.45 73.94
C ILE A 80 -8.11 17.01 74.31
N ASP A 81 -7.14 16.08 74.30
CA ASP A 81 -7.38 14.67 74.58
C ASP A 81 -7.78 14.42 76.04
N SER A 82 -7.20 15.17 76.98
CA SER A 82 -7.58 15.10 78.40
C SER A 82 -8.92 15.76 78.64
N ALA A 83 -9.18 16.92 78.01
CA ALA A 83 -10.48 17.58 78.06
C ALA A 83 -11.59 16.65 77.56
N TYR A 84 -11.40 16.00 76.42
CA TYR A 84 -12.34 15.04 75.85
C TYR A 84 -12.59 13.86 76.79
N LYS A 85 -11.51 13.27 77.33
CA LYS A 85 -11.60 12.16 78.30
C LYS A 85 -12.44 12.54 79.52
N TYR A 86 -12.18 13.69 80.14
CA TYR A 86 -12.92 14.12 81.33
C TYR A 86 -14.35 14.58 81.00
N THR A 87 -14.60 15.09 79.78
CA THR A 87 -15.96 15.41 79.29
C THR A 87 -16.79 14.13 79.12
N LEU A 88 -16.25 13.09 78.49
CA LEU A 88 -16.92 11.80 78.36
C LEU A 88 -17.17 11.14 79.72
N ALA A 89 -16.19 11.21 80.62
CA ALA A 89 -16.36 10.69 81.98
C ALA A 89 -17.45 11.47 82.76
N SER A 90 -17.51 12.79 82.61
CA SER A 90 -18.57 13.62 83.22
C SER A 90 -19.95 13.30 82.63
N LEU A 91 -20.05 13.10 81.30
CA LEU A 91 -21.28 12.66 80.63
C LEU A 91 -21.77 11.30 81.14
N ASP A 92 -20.87 10.34 81.31
CA ASP A 92 -21.19 9.00 81.80
C ASP A 92 -21.67 9.05 83.26
N ASP A 93 -20.99 9.79 84.14
CA ASP A 93 -21.44 9.97 85.53
C ASP A 93 -22.76 10.76 85.62
N TYR A 94 -22.93 11.82 84.83
CA TYR A 94 -24.17 12.60 84.78
C TYR A 94 -25.37 11.76 84.33
N LYS A 95 -25.17 10.80 83.42
CA LYS A 95 -26.22 9.86 83.03
C LYS A 95 -26.64 8.93 84.18
N ARG A 96 -25.73 8.60 85.09
CA ARG A 96 -25.92 7.64 86.20
C ARG A 96 -26.56 8.24 87.46
N VAL A 97 -26.60 9.56 87.60
CA VAL A 97 -27.21 10.25 88.76
C VAL A 97 -28.74 10.39 88.63
N ASP A 98 -29.44 10.41 89.76
CA ASP A 98 -30.91 10.48 89.83
C ASP A 98 -31.48 11.89 89.51
N LEU A 99 -32.80 11.99 89.34
CA LEU A 99 -33.48 13.25 88.99
C LEU A 99 -33.26 14.37 90.02
N ARG A 100 -33.25 14.01 91.31
CA ARG A 100 -33.10 14.99 92.41
C ARG A 100 -31.67 15.55 92.45
N GLN A 101 -30.68 14.73 92.13
CA GLN A 101 -29.29 15.14 91.98
C GLN A 101 -29.09 16.01 90.73
N LYS A 102 -29.74 15.69 89.62
CA LYS A 102 -29.74 16.53 88.41
C LYS A 102 -30.33 17.92 88.66
N GLU A 103 -31.45 18.02 89.38
CA GLU A 103 -32.02 19.31 89.77
C GLU A 103 -31.07 20.15 90.64
N ARG A 104 -30.24 19.52 91.48
CA ARG A 104 -29.20 20.21 92.26
C ARG A 104 -28.07 20.70 91.37
N MET A 105 -27.66 19.88 90.40
CA MET A 105 -26.63 20.22 89.42
C MET A 105 -27.05 21.39 88.53
N LEU A 106 -28.35 21.66 88.31
CA LEU A 106 -28.79 22.89 87.62
C LEU A 106 -28.40 24.19 88.36
N ARG A 107 -28.21 24.14 89.69
CA ARG A 107 -27.72 25.30 90.47
C ARG A 107 -26.25 25.58 90.19
N PHE A 108 -25.52 24.64 89.62
CA PHE A 108 -24.17 24.79 89.12
C PHE A 108 -24.19 24.41 87.63
N PRO A 109 -24.55 25.34 86.73
CA PRO A 109 -25.17 25.07 85.43
C PRO A 109 -24.54 23.89 84.69
N LEU A 110 -25.01 22.70 85.00
CA LEU A 110 -24.54 21.41 84.50
C LEU A 110 -25.79 20.65 84.10
N ASP A 111 -25.92 20.45 82.81
CA ASP A 111 -26.89 19.56 82.20
C ASP A 111 -26.23 18.80 81.04
N SER A 112 -26.98 17.90 80.41
CA SER A 112 -26.48 17.14 79.25
C SER A 112 -26.16 18.04 78.06
N ILE A 113 -26.90 19.14 77.89
CA ILE A 113 -26.73 20.07 76.77
C ILE A 113 -25.36 20.76 76.87
N ILE A 114 -24.98 21.23 78.05
CA ILE A 114 -23.71 21.90 78.32
C ILE A 114 -22.54 20.94 78.11
N LEU A 115 -22.67 19.68 78.52
CA LEU A 115 -21.65 18.67 78.31
C LEU A 115 -21.52 18.25 76.84
N ASP A 116 -22.64 18.11 76.12
CA ASP A 116 -22.64 17.85 74.68
C ASP A 116 -22.05 19.04 73.91
N GLN A 117 -22.38 20.28 74.28
CA GLN A 117 -21.78 21.50 73.71
C GLN A 117 -20.28 21.56 73.96
N LEU A 118 -19.81 21.25 75.17
CA LEU A 118 -18.38 21.20 75.48
C LEU A 118 -17.68 20.11 74.67
N ARG A 119 -18.29 18.92 74.54
CA ARG A 119 -17.75 17.86 73.67
C ARG A 119 -17.65 18.32 72.23
N GLU A 120 -18.70 18.94 71.68
CA GLU A 120 -18.70 19.46 70.31
C GLU A 120 -17.61 20.53 70.07
N GLN A 121 -17.36 21.40 71.05
CA GLN A 121 -16.26 22.36 70.99
C GLN A 121 -14.89 21.66 70.99
N ILE A 122 -14.72 20.64 71.83
CA ILE A 122 -13.49 19.84 71.91
C ILE A 122 -13.27 19.05 70.62
N ASP A 123 -14.32 18.43 70.07
CA ASP A 123 -14.29 17.72 68.78
C ASP A 123 -13.89 18.67 67.64
N SER A 124 -14.46 19.88 67.63
CA SER A 124 -14.12 20.92 66.65
C SER A 124 -12.65 21.36 66.77
N ALA A 125 -12.16 21.58 67.98
CA ALA A 125 -10.75 21.91 68.20
C ALA A 125 -9.80 20.75 67.87
N ALA A 126 -10.21 19.50 68.15
CA ALA A 126 -9.46 18.31 67.79
C ALA A 126 -9.36 18.14 66.27
N PHE A 127 -10.43 18.46 65.55
CA PHE A 127 -10.46 18.45 64.10
C PHE A 127 -9.58 19.56 63.50
N GLU A 128 -9.63 20.79 64.04
CA GLU A 128 -8.72 21.85 63.60
C GLU A 128 -7.25 21.49 63.85
N ARG A 129 -6.93 20.86 64.99
CA ARG A 129 -5.58 20.29 65.24
C ARG A 129 -5.21 19.24 64.19
N ALA A 130 -6.13 18.35 63.80
CA ALA A 130 -5.85 17.38 62.74
C ALA A 130 -5.58 18.07 61.39
N LYS A 131 -6.32 19.15 61.08
CA LYS A 131 -6.09 19.99 59.90
C LYS A 131 -4.78 20.76 59.93
N GLU A 132 -4.28 21.15 61.10
CA GLU A 132 -2.96 21.78 61.22
C GLU A 132 -1.83 20.81 60.87
N TYR A 133 -1.94 19.54 61.28
CA TYR A 133 -0.98 18.50 60.89
C TYR A 133 -1.17 18.03 59.44
N ASN A 134 -2.41 18.03 58.96
CA ASN A 134 -2.84 17.67 57.60
C ASN A 134 -2.17 16.40 57.04
N SER A 135 -2.20 15.30 57.80
CA SER A 135 -1.65 14.02 57.38
C SER A 135 -2.67 12.89 57.52
N GLU A 136 -2.53 11.85 56.69
CA GLU A 136 -3.36 10.63 56.77
C GLU A 136 -3.40 10.10 58.22
N GLY A 137 -2.23 10.03 58.88
CA GLY A 137 -2.11 9.59 60.26
C GLY A 137 -2.83 10.50 61.28
N ALA A 138 -2.82 11.82 61.09
CA ALA A 138 -3.51 12.76 61.97
C ALA A 138 -5.03 12.60 61.90
N TYR A 139 -5.59 12.48 60.70
CA TYR A 139 -7.02 12.24 60.51
C TYR A 139 -7.45 10.86 61.00
N ILE A 140 -6.64 9.81 60.77
CA ILE A 140 -6.89 8.47 61.34
C ILE A 140 -6.92 8.54 62.88
N ALA A 141 -5.97 9.25 63.50
CA ALA A 141 -5.94 9.41 64.95
C ALA A 141 -7.18 10.15 65.49
N PHE A 142 -7.62 11.21 64.80
CA PHE A 142 -8.85 11.93 65.11
C PHE A 142 -10.08 11.02 65.00
N LEU A 143 -10.26 10.34 63.86
CA LEU A 143 -11.38 9.43 63.60
C LEU A 143 -11.44 8.28 64.61
N ARG A 144 -10.29 7.80 65.11
CA ARG A 144 -10.24 6.74 66.12
C ARG A 144 -10.60 7.25 67.52
N ARG A 145 -10.20 8.48 67.89
CA ARG A 145 -10.31 9.00 69.26
C ARG A 145 -11.62 9.76 69.51
N PHE A 146 -12.10 10.52 68.53
CA PHE A 146 -13.27 11.39 68.62
C PHE A 146 -14.44 10.78 67.85
N THR A 147 -15.00 9.70 68.40
CA THR A 147 -16.02 8.86 67.75
C THR A 147 -17.38 9.54 67.60
N PHE A 148 -17.67 10.59 68.37
CA PHE A 148 -18.94 11.32 68.36
C PHE A 148 -18.88 12.66 67.62
N ALA A 149 -17.73 13.01 67.05
CA ALA A 149 -17.55 14.28 66.36
C ALA A 149 -18.49 14.40 65.14
N LYS A 150 -19.06 15.59 64.93
CA LYS A 150 -19.87 15.87 63.73
C LYS A 150 -18.99 15.96 62.47
N GLN A 151 -17.71 16.24 62.61
CA GLN A 151 -16.74 16.46 61.53
C GLN A 151 -16.13 15.16 60.96
N ARG A 152 -16.69 13.99 61.27
CA ARG A 152 -16.11 12.70 60.89
C ARG A 152 -16.08 12.49 59.38
N GLU A 153 -17.17 12.78 58.67
CA GLU A 153 -17.19 12.67 57.21
C GLU A 153 -16.16 13.60 56.58
N ASN A 154 -16.07 14.85 57.05
CA ASN A 154 -15.04 15.79 56.58
C ASN A 154 -13.61 15.29 56.89
N ALA A 155 -13.39 14.60 58.01
CA ALA A 155 -12.09 14.02 58.34
C ALA A 155 -11.75 12.79 57.49
N ILE A 156 -12.76 12.00 57.09
CA ILE A 156 -12.61 10.91 56.11
C ILE A 156 -12.23 11.49 54.75
N GLU A 157 -12.94 12.53 54.31
CA GLU A 157 -12.68 13.22 53.05
C GLU A 157 -11.26 13.79 53.00
N LEU A 158 -10.84 14.52 54.04
CA LEU A 158 -9.48 15.08 54.09
C LEU A 158 -8.40 14.00 54.23
N ARG A 159 -8.65 12.90 54.94
CA ARG A 159 -7.74 11.75 55.00
C ARG A 159 -7.51 11.17 53.61
N ASP A 160 -8.60 10.91 52.91
CA ASP A 160 -8.57 10.32 51.57
C ASP A 160 -7.90 11.28 50.59
N GLU A 161 -8.20 12.58 50.67
CA GLU A 161 -7.59 13.60 49.82
C GLU A 161 -6.06 13.67 50.05
N VAL A 162 -5.59 13.68 51.31
CA VAL A 162 -4.15 13.67 51.59
C VAL A 162 -3.49 12.40 51.05
N SER A 163 -4.09 11.23 51.27
CA SER A 163 -3.53 9.98 50.75
C SER A 163 -3.55 9.92 49.20
N PHE A 164 -4.54 10.53 48.56
CA PHE A 164 -4.60 10.66 47.12
C PHE A 164 -3.52 11.62 46.59
N LEU A 165 -3.29 12.74 47.28
CA LEU A 165 -2.21 13.69 46.97
C LEU A 165 -0.82 13.03 47.12
N ASP A 166 -0.64 12.16 48.10
CA ASP A 166 0.59 11.36 48.24
C ASP A 166 0.77 10.41 47.03
N ALA A 167 -0.30 9.72 46.60
CA ALA A 167 -0.26 8.89 45.40
C ALA A 167 0.05 9.71 44.13
N LEU A 168 -0.53 10.91 44.00
CA LEU A 168 -0.23 11.87 42.92
C LEU A 168 1.22 12.34 42.94
N LYS A 169 1.81 12.53 44.12
CA LYS A 169 3.20 12.95 44.27
C LYS A 169 4.18 11.85 43.80
N GLU A 170 3.88 10.59 44.08
CA GLU A 170 4.69 9.45 43.60
C GLU A 170 4.45 9.13 42.12
N ASN A 171 3.22 9.37 41.63
CA ASN A 171 2.79 9.26 40.24
C ASN A 171 3.18 7.95 39.53
N ASN A 172 2.92 6.81 40.17
CA ASN A 172 3.10 5.47 39.60
C ASN A 172 1.87 4.59 39.88
N TYR A 173 1.71 3.50 39.14
CA TYR A 173 0.51 2.67 39.29
C TYR A 173 0.45 1.98 40.68
N GLN A 174 1.59 1.65 41.29
CA GLN A 174 1.64 0.98 42.59
C GLN A 174 1.07 1.87 43.70
N SER A 175 1.37 3.18 43.68
CA SER A 175 0.87 4.14 44.68
C SER A 175 -0.65 4.29 44.59
N PHE A 176 -1.21 4.39 43.38
CA PHE A 176 -2.65 4.40 43.16
C PHE A 176 -3.31 3.06 43.52
N ALA A 177 -2.65 1.93 43.29
CA ALA A 177 -3.15 0.63 43.73
C ALA A 177 -3.24 0.55 45.27
N ILE A 178 -2.24 1.05 45.98
CA ILE A 178 -2.25 1.14 47.44
C ILE A 178 -3.41 2.02 47.91
N TYR A 179 -3.59 3.20 47.30
CA TYR A 179 -4.69 4.10 47.62
C TYR A 179 -6.06 3.44 47.43
N LEU A 180 -6.30 2.82 46.26
CA LEU A 180 -7.56 2.13 45.94
C LEU A 180 -7.84 0.97 46.91
N ASN A 181 -6.81 0.26 47.34
CA ASN A 181 -6.95 -0.81 48.32
C ASN A 181 -7.27 -0.27 49.73
N LYS A 182 -6.68 0.86 50.13
CA LYS A 182 -6.98 1.51 51.42
C LYS A 182 -8.38 2.15 51.44
N TYR A 183 -8.76 2.82 50.36
CA TYR A 183 -9.93 3.70 50.29
C TYR A 183 -10.79 3.45 49.04
N PRO A 184 -11.35 2.24 48.86
CA PRO A 184 -12.10 1.87 47.66
C PRO A 184 -13.40 2.67 47.48
N ASN A 185 -13.97 3.19 48.57
CA ASN A 185 -15.23 3.95 48.55
C ASN A 185 -15.00 5.48 48.57
N SER A 186 -13.76 5.94 48.38
CA SER A 186 -13.48 7.38 48.37
C SER A 186 -14.12 8.08 47.18
N HIS A 187 -14.43 9.37 47.32
CA HIS A 187 -14.90 10.18 46.19
C HIS A 187 -13.84 10.28 45.06
N ARG A 188 -12.55 10.07 45.36
CA ARG A 188 -11.47 10.04 44.35
C ARG A 188 -11.22 8.64 43.76
N ALA A 189 -11.90 7.59 44.22
CA ALA A 189 -11.60 6.22 43.81
C ALA A 189 -11.68 6.04 42.28
N GLU A 190 -12.70 6.60 41.62
CA GLU A 190 -12.81 6.54 40.17
C GLU A 190 -11.69 7.30 39.43
N GLU A 191 -11.28 8.47 39.95
CA GLU A 191 -10.15 9.23 39.40
C GLU A 191 -8.83 8.45 39.58
N ALA A 192 -8.60 7.90 40.77
CA ALA A 192 -7.45 7.08 41.08
C ALA A 192 -7.39 5.81 40.22
N LYS A 193 -8.54 5.18 39.97
CA LYS A 193 -8.66 3.99 39.12
C LYS A 193 -8.27 4.29 37.67
N LYS A 194 -8.79 5.38 37.09
CA LYS A 194 -8.40 5.81 35.73
C LYS A 194 -6.90 6.07 35.61
N ARG A 195 -6.30 6.71 36.62
CA ARG A 195 -4.85 6.96 36.68
C ARG A 195 -4.06 5.67 36.83
N TYR A 196 -4.50 4.77 37.72
CA TYR A 196 -3.92 3.44 37.90
C TYR A 196 -3.89 2.67 36.59
N GLU A 197 -5.03 2.54 35.90
CA GLU A 197 -5.14 1.77 34.66
C GLU A 197 -4.24 2.34 33.57
N LYS A 198 -4.19 3.68 33.44
CA LYS A 198 -3.32 4.36 32.48
C LYS A 198 -1.83 4.12 32.76
N LEU A 199 -1.40 4.39 33.99
CA LEU A 199 0.00 4.26 34.38
C LEU A 199 0.46 2.80 34.36
N LEU A 200 -0.43 1.86 34.68
CA LEU A 200 -0.14 0.42 34.58
C LEU A 200 0.10 0.04 33.13
N PHE A 201 -0.78 0.44 32.21
CA PHE A 201 -0.60 0.21 30.77
C PHE A 201 0.71 0.82 30.28
N GLU A 202 0.96 2.10 30.57
CA GLU A 202 2.18 2.81 30.15
C GLU A 202 3.45 2.16 30.71
N ASP A 203 3.46 1.73 31.98
CA ASP A 203 4.62 1.07 32.60
C ASP A 203 4.88 -0.32 31.98
N LYS A 204 3.83 -1.14 31.87
CA LYS A 204 3.94 -2.52 31.37
C LYS A 204 4.25 -2.61 29.89
N THR A 205 3.97 -1.56 29.12
CA THR A 205 4.18 -1.54 27.66
C THR A 205 5.21 -0.51 27.20
N LYS A 206 5.94 0.09 28.15
CA LYS A 206 6.90 1.18 27.90
C LYS A 206 7.98 0.86 26.88
N ASP A 207 8.38 -0.40 26.79
CA ASP A 207 9.41 -0.88 25.86
C ASP A 207 8.93 -0.94 24.40
N GLY A 208 7.61 -0.83 24.16
CA GLY A 208 7.00 -0.93 22.85
C GLY A 208 7.19 -2.31 22.21
N LYS A 209 7.41 -3.36 23.00
CA LYS A 209 7.70 -4.72 22.52
C LYS A 209 6.43 -5.57 22.45
N LEU A 210 6.33 -6.38 21.40
CA LEU A 210 5.29 -7.36 21.17
C LEU A 210 5.10 -8.28 22.37
N LYS A 211 6.20 -8.75 22.97
CA LYS A 211 6.15 -9.62 24.15
C LYS A 211 5.39 -8.96 25.30
N SER A 212 5.67 -7.69 25.58
CA SER A 212 5.07 -6.91 26.66
C SER A 212 3.59 -6.63 26.39
N PHE A 213 3.23 -6.27 25.16
CA PHE A 213 1.83 -6.14 24.74
C PHE A 213 1.05 -7.46 24.87
N VAL A 214 1.62 -8.58 24.40
CA VAL A 214 0.98 -9.90 24.48
C VAL A 214 0.79 -10.34 25.95
N SER A 215 1.79 -10.10 26.81
CA SER A 215 1.66 -10.36 28.25
C SER A 215 0.53 -9.51 28.85
N PHE A 216 0.49 -8.21 28.57
CA PHE A 216 -0.56 -7.33 29.07
C PHE A 216 -1.95 -7.78 28.63
N TYR A 217 -2.12 -8.11 27.35
CA TYR A 217 -3.40 -8.56 26.79
C TYR A 217 -3.93 -9.85 27.44
N LYS A 218 -3.04 -10.72 27.90
CA LYS A 218 -3.38 -11.98 28.59
C LYS A 218 -3.65 -11.77 30.08
N GLU A 219 -2.84 -10.96 30.76
CA GLU A 219 -2.87 -10.79 32.21
C GLU A 219 -3.97 -9.82 32.67
N TYR A 220 -4.35 -8.84 31.85
CA TYR A 220 -5.29 -7.77 32.20
C TYR A 220 -6.52 -7.76 31.27
N SER A 221 -7.33 -8.83 31.31
CA SER A 221 -8.49 -9.01 30.42
C SER A 221 -9.57 -7.93 30.54
N ASP A 222 -9.65 -7.27 31.69
CA ASP A 222 -10.71 -6.29 32.02
C ASP A 222 -10.20 -4.84 31.87
N SER A 223 -8.96 -4.65 31.42
CA SER A 223 -8.38 -3.32 31.23
C SER A 223 -9.08 -2.56 30.10
N PRO A 224 -9.37 -1.26 30.25
CA PRO A 224 -9.91 -0.45 29.16
C PRO A 224 -8.92 -0.26 27.99
N TYR A 225 -7.62 -0.48 28.20
CA TYR A 225 -6.57 -0.36 27.17
C TYR A 225 -6.38 -1.63 26.35
N ARG A 226 -7.24 -2.63 26.53
CA ARG A 226 -7.08 -3.94 25.88
C ARG A 226 -7.17 -3.87 24.35
N ASP A 227 -8.01 -2.97 23.82
CA ASP A 227 -8.13 -2.76 22.38
C ASP A 227 -6.93 -1.99 21.81
N ASP A 228 -6.39 -1.00 22.54
CA ASP A 228 -5.15 -0.30 22.17
C ASP A 228 -3.96 -1.28 22.10
N VAL A 229 -3.87 -2.19 23.08
CA VAL A 229 -2.84 -3.23 23.12
C VAL A 229 -2.97 -4.17 21.92
N LEU A 230 -4.20 -4.54 21.57
CA LEU A 230 -4.44 -5.41 20.43
C LEU A 230 -4.13 -4.73 19.09
N GLU A 231 -4.40 -3.43 18.96
CA GLU A 231 -3.95 -2.63 17.82
C GLU A 231 -2.42 -2.69 17.68
N GLN A 232 -1.68 -2.50 18.79
CA GLN A 232 -0.22 -2.60 18.77
C GLN A 232 0.24 -4.00 18.36
N ILE A 233 -0.38 -5.06 18.91
CA ILE A 233 -0.07 -6.44 18.53
C ILE A 233 -0.34 -6.67 17.04
N PHE A 234 -1.50 -6.24 16.52
CA PHE A 234 -1.85 -6.34 15.10
C PHE A 234 -0.80 -5.64 14.23
N GLY A 235 -0.48 -4.38 14.54
CA GLY A 235 0.48 -3.60 13.77
C GLY A 235 1.89 -4.20 13.77
N ILE A 236 2.36 -4.76 14.89
CA ILE A 236 3.70 -5.39 14.96
C ILE A 236 3.70 -6.74 14.24
N THR A 237 2.70 -7.59 14.49
CA THR A 237 2.67 -8.95 13.92
C THR A 237 2.40 -8.99 12.43
N THR A 238 1.80 -7.94 11.85
CA THR A 238 1.52 -7.82 10.41
C THR A 238 2.47 -6.87 9.69
N ALA A 239 3.54 -6.44 10.37
CA ALA A 239 4.43 -5.40 9.87
C ALA A 239 5.12 -5.77 8.57
N SER A 240 5.37 -7.06 8.31
CA SER A 240 5.99 -7.59 7.09
C SER A 240 5.21 -7.32 5.81
N GLY A 241 3.90 -7.11 5.89
CA GLY A 241 3.05 -7.10 4.70
C GLY A 241 2.82 -8.49 4.09
N ASP A 242 3.33 -9.57 4.67
CA ASP A 242 3.10 -10.93 4.16
C ASP A 242 1.71 -11.44 4.52
N VAL A 243 1.05 -12.07 3.53
CA VAL A 243 -0.31 -12.59 3.68
C VAL A 243 -0.43 -13.59 4.83
N GLN A 244 0.62 -14.37 5.10
CA GLN A 244 0.63 -15.39 6.15
C GLN A 244 0.52 -14.77 7.55
N ASP A 245 1.13 -13.61 7.78
CA ASP A 245 1.08 -12.94 9.08
C ASP A 245 -0.34 -12.44 9.40
N TYR A 246 -1.07 -11.96 8.38
CA TYR A 246 -2.48 -11.63 8.53
C TYR A 246 -3.35 -12.87 8.78
N ILE A 247 -3.08 -14.00 8.10
CA ILE A 247 -3.77 -15.27 8.33
C ILE A 247 -3.55 -15.76 9.77
N ASP A 248 -2.30 -15.77 10.23
CA ASP A 248 -1.93 -16.19 11.59
C ASP A 248 -2.60 -15.32 12.65
N PHE A 249 -2.70 -14.00 12.40
CA PHE A 249 -3.44 -13.08 13.26
C PHE A 249 -4.93 -13.45 13.31
N MET A 250 -5.58 -13.68 12.16
CA MET A 250 -7.00 -14.04 12.09
C MET A 250 -7.31 -15.36 12.81
N LEU A 251 -6.41 -16.35 12.75
CA LEU A 251 -6.60 -17.63 13.42
C LEU A 251 -6.41 -17.56 14.94
N ARG A 252 -5.63 -16.58 15.42
CA ARG A 252 -5.31 -16.42 16.86
C ARG A 252 -6.36 -15.62 17.63
N TYR A 253 -7.06 -14.70 16.98
CA TYR A 253 -7.99 -13.77 17.62
C TYR A 253 -9.44 -13.96 17.17
N LYS A 254 -10.41 -13.56 18.02
CA LYS A 254 -11.83 -13.76 17.76
C LYS A 254 -12.30 -12.97 16.54
N ALA A 255 -13.12 -13.59 15.69
CA ALA A 255 -13.65 -12.99 14.46
C ALA A 255 -14.44 -11.68 14.65
N SER A 256 -15.04 -11.46 15.83
CA SER A 256 -15.76 -10.22 16.16
C SER A 256 -14.84 -9.01 16.35
N ASN A 257 -13.53 -9.21 16.41
CA ASN A 257 -12.59 -8.12 16.62
C ASN A 257 -12.40 -7.28 15.32
N PRO A 258 -12.43 -5.94 15.40
CA PRO A 258 -12.27 -5.09 14.22
C PRO A 258 -10.93 -5.29 13.50
N TRP A 259 -9.85 -5.60 14.23
CA TRP A 259 -8.54 -5.86 13.65
C TRP A 259 -8.49 -7.17 12.87
N VAL A 260 -9.32 -8.17 13.24
CA VAL A 260 -9.45 -9.41 12.47
C VAL A 260 -10.17 -9.16 11.14
N LYS A 261 -11.17 -8.27 11.12
CA LYS A 261 -11.78 -7.80 9.87
C LYS A 261 -10.74 -7.08 8.99
N ARG A 262 -9.99 -6.13 9.56
CA ARG A 262 -8.94 -5.39 8.83
C ARG A 262 -7.87 -6.33 8.27
N ALA A 263 -7.44 -7.33 9.05
CA ALA A 263 -6.50 -8.36 8.60
C ALA A 263 -7.02 -9.12 7.38
N ARG A 264 -8.30 -9.52 7.40
CA ARG A 264 -8.95 -10.21 6.28
C ARG A 264 -8.98 -9.36 5.02
N ASP A 265 -9.38 -8.10 5.17
CA ASP A 265 -9.50 -7.18 4.04
C ASP A 265 -8.15 -6.98 3.36
N ILE A 266 -7.08 -6.77 4.12
CA ILE A 266 -5.72 -6.63 3.58
C ILE A 266 -5.24 -7.95 2.95
N ALA A 267 -5.40 -9.08 3.64
CA ALA A 267 -4.98 -10.38 3.15
C ALA A 267 -5.65 -10.75 1.81
N LEU A 268 -6.92 -10.40 1.63
CA LEU A 268 -7.66 -10.62 0.38
C LEU A 268 -7.02 -9.91 -0.80
N HIS A 269 -6.67 -8.63 -0.64
CA HIS A 269 -6.12 -7.85 -1.75
C HIS A 269 -4.67 -8.22 -2.06
N ILE A 270 -3.87 -8.59 -1.04
CA ILE A 270 -2.55 -9.18 -1.26
C ILE A 270 -2.68 -10.49 -2.05
N ALA A 271 -3.62 -11.36 -1.65
CA ALA A 271 -3.83 -12.65 -2.30
C ALA A 271 -4.30 -12.49 -3.75
N LEU A 272 -5.22 -11.57 -4.03
CA LEU A 272 -5.66 -11.25 -5.39
C LEU A 272 -4.50 -10.75 -6.25
N GLN A 273 -3.71 -9.80 -5.74
CA GLN A 273 -2.56 -9.23 -6.46
C GLN A 273 -1.52 -10.30 -6.80
N ARG A 274 -1.25 -11.23 -5.88
CA ARG A 274 -0.25 -12.29 -6.03
C ARG A 274 -0.82 -13.61 -6.56
N SER A 275 -2.10 -13.66 -6.93
CA SER A 275 -2.79 -14.89 -7.36
C SER A 275 -2.66 -16.07 -6.37
N LEU A 276 -2.71 -15.77 -5.07
CA LEU A 276 -2.62 -16.75 -3.98
C LEU A 276 -4.02 -17.22 -3.55
N MET A 277 -4.11 -18.46 -3.08
CA MET A 277 -5.34 -18.99 -2.50
C MET A 277 -5.36 -18.79 -0.98
N LEU A 278 -6.41 -18.15 -0.46
CA LEU A 278 -6.64 -18.02 0.98
C LEU A 278 -7.25 -19.30 1.57
N PRO A 279 -6.88 -19.71 2.79
CA PRO A 279 -7.50 -20.84 3.48
C PRO A 279 -9.01 -20.65 3.67
N SER A 280 -9.79 -21.71 3.47
CA SER A 280 -11.26 -21.65 3.66
C SER A 280 -11.67 -21.21 5.07
N ALA A 281 -10.85 -21.49 6.09
CA ALA A 281 -11.08 -21.08 7.47
C ALA A 281 -11.11 -19.56 7.71
N VAL A 282 -10.52 -18.77 6.80
CA VAL A 282 -10.50 -17.29 6.91
C VAL A 282 -11.47 -16.60 5.94
N LEU A 283 -12.09 -17.36 5.03
CA LEU A 283 -13.06 -16.86 4.07
C LEU A 283 -14.45 -16.75 4.70
N THR A 284 -15.10 -15.61 4.44
CA THR A 284 -16.52 -15.39 4.78
C THR A 284 -17.35 -15.50 3.50
N ASP A 285 -18.66 -15.69 3.62
CA ASP A 285 -19.53 -15.78 2.44
C ASP A 285 -19.52 -14.50 1.61
N SER A 286 -19.41 -13.33 2.26
CA SER A 286 -19.22 -12.04 1.56
C SER A 286 -17.92 -11.99 0.75
N VAL A 287 -16.82 -12.57 1.25
CA VAL A 287 -15.55 -12.61 0.51
C VAL A 287 -15.65 -13.54 -0.69
N LYS A 288 -16.30 -14.71 -0.53
CA LYS A 288 -16.52 -15.64 -1.66
C LYS A 288 -17.30 -14.96 -2.79
N GLN A 289 -18.36 -14.23 -2.44
CA GLN A 289 -19.15 -13.48 -3.42
C GLN A 289 -18.32 -12.45 -4.19
N VAL A 290 -17.41 -11.73 -3.51
CA VAL A 290 -16.50 -10.77 -4.18
C VAL A 290 -15.53 -11.49 -5.13
N LEU A 291 -15.03 -12.67 -4.75
CA LEU A 291 -14.14 -13.46 -5.60
C LEU A 291 -14.82 -14.03 -6.85
N ASP A 292 -16.14 -14.24 -6.78
CA ASP A 292 -16.96 -14.79 -7.87
C ASP A 292 -17.47 -13.71 -8.85
N ASP A 293 -17.56 -12.43 -8.45
CA ASP A 293 -18.02 -11.32 -9.30
C ASP A 293 -16.91 -10.84 -10.27
N LYS A 294 -16.80 -11.51 -11.41
CA LYS A 294 -15.87 -11.15 -12.51
C LYS A 294 -16.56 -10.46 -13.69
N GLU A 295 -17.82 -10.09 -13.53
CA GLU A 295 -18.62 -9.56 -14.62
C GLU A 295 -18.35 -8.06 -14.83
N TYR A 296 -18.30 -7.61 -16.07
CA TYR A 296 -18.23 -6.18 -16.33
C TYR A 296 -19.62 -5.54 -16.16
N TRP A 297 -19.64 -4.28 -15.74
CA TRP A 297 -20.86 -3.49 -15.66
C TRP A 297 -20.88 -2.38 -16.72
N VAL A 298 -22.08 -1.92 -17.04
CA VAL A 298 -22.31 -0.81 -17.98
C VAL A 298 -23.19 0.23 -17.28
N PRO A 299 -22.86 1.54 -17.36
CA PRO A 299 -23.67 2.56 -16.73
C PRO A 299 -25.03 2.71 -17.42
N ILE A 300 -26.03 3.05 -16.62
CA ILE A 300 -27.37 3.45 -17.06
C ILE A 300 -27.78 4.74 -16.37
N LEU A 301 -28.55 5.58 -17.08
CA LEU A 301 -29.16 6.78 -16.50
C LEU A 301 -30.68 6.60 -16.43
N LYS A 302 -31.28 6.89 -15.28
CA LYS A 302 -32.74 6.84 -15.06
C LYS A 302 -33.15 7.94 -14.10
N ASN A 303 -34.11 8.78 -14.50
CA ASN A 303 -34.61 9.92 -13.71
C ASN A 303 -33.46 10.84 -13.23
N GLY A 304 -32.54 11.18 -14.13
CA GLY A 304 -31.36 11.99 -13.83
C GLY A 304 -30.33 11.36 -12.88
N LYS A 305 -30.41 10.06 -12.56
CA LYS A 305 -29.45 9.35 -11.69
C LYS A 305 -28.76 8.19 -12.41
N PHE A 306 -27.48 8.00 -12.17
CA PHE A 306 -26.68 6.88 -12.67
C PHE A 306 -26.81 5.64 -11.78
N GLY A 307 -26.90 4.50 -12.44
CA GLY A 307 -26.80 3.14 -11.90
C GLY A 307 -25.98 2.25 -12.85
N PHE A 308 -25.95 0.95 -12.59
CA PHE A 308 -25.16 0.00 -13.38
C PHE A 308 -25.94 -1.29 -13.65
N ILE A 309 -25.82 -1.80 -14.88
CA ILE A 309 -26.33 -3.10 -15.31
C ILE A 309 -25.19 -4.05 -15.64
N ASP A 310 -25.48 -5.34 -15.64
CA ASP A 310 -24.57 -6.37 -16.12
C ASP A 310 -24.72 -6.67 -17.62
N SER A 311 -23.99 -7.67 -18.09
CA SER A 311 -23.98 -8.06 -19.50
C SER A 311 -25.30 -8.68 -19.98
N GLU A 312 -26.20 -9.04 -19.05
CA GLU A 312 -27.55 -9.55 -19.32
C GLU A 312 -28.61 -8.45 -19.16
N GLY A 313 -28.20 -7.21 -18.89
CA GLY A 313 -29.10 -6.06 -18.72
C GLY A 313 -29.74 -5.96 -17.35
N LYS A 314 -29.35 -6.78 -16.38
CA LYS A 314 -29.89 -6.77 -15.02
C LYS A 314 -29.20 -5.69 -14.18
N GLU A 315 -30.00 -4.90 -13.45
CA GLU A 315 -29.49 -3.87 -12.55
C GLU A 315 -28.69 -4.51 -11.39
N LYS A 316 -27.41 -4.13 -11.28
CA LYS A 316 -26.51 -4.50 -10.17
C LYS A 316 -26.40 -3.40 -9.14
N LEU A 317 -26.50 -2.14 -9.59
CA LEU A 317 -26.63 -0.97 -8.74
C LEU A 317 -27.77 -0.09 -9.24
N ASP A 318 -28.77 0.09 -8.39
CA ASP A 318 -29.91 0.93 -8.70
C ASP A 318 -29.47 2.38 -8.96
N PRO A 319 -30.09 3.07 -9.93
CA PRO A 319 -29.85 4.49 -10.21
C PRO A 319 -29.99 5.39 -8.98
N GLN A 320 -28.88 5.95 -8.51
CA GLN A 320 -28.83 6.76 -7.29
C GLN A 320 -27.75 7.87 -7.28
N PHE A 321 -26.79 7.83 -8.20
CA PHE A 321 -25.69 8.80 -8.24
C PHE A 321 -26.03 9.96 -9.17
N ASP A 322 -25.76 11.19 -8.77
CA ASP A 322 -25.93 12.37 -9.64
C ASP A 322 -24.92 12.36 -10.79
N ASP A 323 -23.74 11.81 -10.54
CA ASP A 323 -22.63 11.78 -11.47
C ASP A 323 -21.72 10.58 -11.20
N ILE A 324 -20.99 10.15 -12.24
CA ILE A 324 -20.00 9.06 -12.21
C ILE A 324 -18.77 9.47 -13.05
N SER A 325 -17.63 8.83 -12.83
CA SER A 325 -16.45 9.13 -13.66
C SER A 325 -16.72 8.89 -15.15
N GLU A 326 -16.36 9.85 -16.00
CA GLU A 326 -16.51 9.79 -17.46
C GLU A 326 -15.85 8.55 -18.09
N LYS A 327 -14.80 8.01 -17.44
CA LYS A 327 -14.11 6.80 -17.90
C LYS A 327 -15.05 5.58 -17.99
N TYR A 328 -16.16 5.58 -17.25
CA TYR A 328 -17.13 4.49 -17.23
C TYR A 328 -18.10 4.53 -18.41
N LEU A 329 -18.25 5.67 -19.09
CA LEU A 329 -19.23 5.83 -20.18
C LEU A 329 -18.81 5.11 -21.46
N CYS A 330 -17.51 4.96 -21.68
CA CYS A 330 -16.92 4.52 -22.95
C CYS A 330 -16.50 3.04 -23.00
N GLY A 331 -17.01 2.19 -22.11
CA GLY A 331 -16.64 0.79 -22.12
C GLY A 331 -17.12 -0.01 -20.91
N ASN A 332 -16.52 -1.18 -20.75
CA ASN A 332 -16.90 -2.17 -19.76
C ASN A 332 -16.24 -1.87 -18.40
N VAL A 333 -17.04 -1.66 -17.35
CA VAL A 333 -16.55 -1.31 -16.01
C VAL A 333 -16.18 -2.57 -15.23
N THR A 334 -14.88 -2.81 -15.09
CA THR A 334 -14.32 -3.95 -14.33
C THR A 334 -13.65 -3.53 -13.03
N ASP A 335 -13.60 -2.24 -12.72
CA ASP A 335 -13.09 -1.74 -11.44
C ASP A 335 -13.88 -2.38 -10.27
N ASP A 336 -13.18 -2.71 -9.19
CA ASP A 336 -13.74 -3.24 -7.94
C ASP A 336 -14.31 -2.14 -7.01
N PHE A 337 -14.10 -0.88 -7.37
CA PHE A 337 -14.71 0.32 -6.79
C PHE A 337 -15.21 1.27 -7.88
N LEU A 338 -16.09 2.20 -7.52
CA LEU A 338 -16.68 3.18 -8.40
C LEU A 338 -16.43 4.60 -7.87
N VAL A 339 -16.07 5.51 -8.75
CA VAL A 339 -15.98 6.95 -8.49
C VAL A 339 -17.29 7.62 -8.88
N THR A 340 -17.97 8.21 -7.91
CA THR A 340 -19.34 8.74 -8.03
C THR A 340 -19.44 10.12 -7.41
N SER A 341 -20.59 10.79 -7.58
CA SER A 341 -20.89 12.07 -6.91
C SER A 341 -20.88 11.98 -5.37
N ARG A 342 -20.99 10.78 -4.78
CA ARG A 342 -20.87 10.55 -3.33
C ARG A 342 -19.42 10.37 -2.86
N GLY A 343 -18.47 10.25 -3.79
CA GLY A 343 -17.09 9.86 -3.58
C GLY A 343 -16.81 8.44 -4.09
N VAL A 344 -15.89 7.75 -3.43
CA VAL A 344 -15.48 6.38 -3.79
C VAL A 344 -16.38 5.38 -3.07
N VAL A 345 -17.03 4.49 -3.82
CA VAL A 345 -17.91 3.44 -3.31
C VAL A 345 -17.47 2.07 -3.80
N SER A 346 -17.73 1.01 -3.04
CA SER A 346 -17.54 -0.36 -3.51
C SER A 346 -18.64 -0.75 -4.51
N ARG A 347 -18.42 -1.83 -5.27
CA ARG A 347 -19.47 -2.49 -6.07
C ARG A 347 -20.68 -2.93 -5.24
N SER A 348 -20.51 -3.19 -3.94
CA SER A 348 -21.61 -3.48 -3.00
C SER A 348 -22.32 -2.22 -2.45
N ASN A 349 -22.09 -1.04 -3.06
CA ASN A 349 -22.62 0.26 -2.63
C ASN A 349 -22.19 0.70 -1.21
N SER A 350 -21.07 0.19 -0.71
CA SER A 350 -20.50 0.65 0.57
C SER A 350 -19.63 1.87 0.32
N LEU A 351 -19.87 2.95 1.06
CA LEU A 351 -19.07 4.18 0.96
C LEU A 351 -17.66 3.95 1.52
N LEU A 352 -16.64 4.04 0.66
CA LEU A 352 -15.23 3.87 1.04
C LEU A 352 -14.62 5.20 1.47
N LEU A 353 -14.90 6.27 0.72
CA LEU A 353 -14.47 7.63 1.06
C LEU A 353 -15.46 8.66 0.49
N ALA A 354 -15.98 9.53 1.34
CA ALA A 354 -16.82 10.63 0.93
C ALA A 354 -16.00 11.83 0.42
N GLY A 355 -16.48 12.50 -0.63
CA GLY A 355 -15.93 13.76 -1.10
C GLY A 355 -16.01 13.95 -2.61
N GLU A 356 -15.72 15.16 -3.07
CA GLU A 356 -15.57 15.49 -4.49
C GLU A 356 -14.22 14.97 -4.99
N VAL A 357 -14.25 13.85 -5.71
CA VAL A 357 -13.07 13.12 -6.19
C VAL A 357 -12.63 13.69 -7.54
N LYS A 358 -11.37 14.12 -7.63
CA LYS A 358 -10.73 14.55 -8.88
C LYS A 358 -10.12 13.36 -9.60
N GLU A 359 -9.37 12.56 -8.87
CA GLU A 359 -8.64 11.42 -9.42
C GLU A 359 -8.48 10.32 -8.36
N VAL A 360 -8.39 9.07 -8.81
CA VAL A 360 -8.05 7.92 -7.98
C VAL A 360 -6.95 7.13 -8.65
N GLU A 361 -5.85 6.91 -7.94
CA GLU A 361 -4.76 6.03 -8.35
C GLU A 361 -4.79 4.76 -7.49
N ASP A 362 -4.78 3.60 -8.14
CA ASP A 362 -4.68 2.29 -7.48
C ASP A 362 -3.22 1.84 -7.43
N LEU A 363 -2.65 1.82 -6.23
CA LEU A 363 -1.26 1.41 -6.00
C LEU A 363 -1.08 -0.12 -5.96
N GLY A 364 -2.17 -0.89 -6.07
CA GLY A 364 -2.19 -2.32 -5.83
C GLY A 364 -2.29 -2.68 -4.35
N TYR A 365 -2.37 -3.98 -4.05
CA TYR A 365 -2.52 -4.51 -2.67
C TYR A 365 -3.75 -3.94 -1.92
N GLY A 366 -4.73 -3.43 -2.66
CA GLY A 366 -5.94 -2.82 -2.10
C GLY A 366 -5.73 -1.37 -1.62
N ILE A 367 -4.65 -0.70 -2.01
CA ILE A 367 -4.31 0.66 -1.56
C ILE A 367 -4.64 1.67 -2.65
N LEU A 368 -5.39 2.71 -2.28
CA LEU A 368 -5.81 3.79 -3.16
C LEU A 368 -5.27 5.14 -2.68
N ILE A 369 -4.72 5.93 -3.60
CA ILE A 369 -4.58 7.38 -3.46
C ILE A 369 -5.85 8.00 -4.04
N VAL A 370 -6.54 8.80 -3.23
CA VAL A 370 -7.74 9.52 -3.65
C VAL A 370 -7.48 11.02 -3.52
N ASP A 371 -7.43 11.70 -4.67
CA ASP A 371 -7.30 13.14 -4.75
C ASP A 371 -8.67 13.79 -4.63
N LEU A 372 -8.93 14.39 -3.47
CA LEU A 372 -10.11 15.23 -3.25
C LEU A 372 -9.77 16.70 -3.52
N LYS A 373 -10.80 17.53 -3.64
CA LYS A 373 -10.65 18.97 -3.89
C LYS A 373 -9.55 19.68 -3.07
N ASP A 374 -9.52 19.42 -1.76
CA ASP A 374 -8.64 20.11 -0.80
C ASP A 374 -7.62 19.18 -0.11
N CYS A 375 -7.65 17.88 -0.38
CA CYS A 375 -6.87 16.90 0.38
C CYS A 375 -6.73 15.56 -0.34
N THR A 376 -5.49 15.11 -0.49
CA THR A 376 -5.18 13.74 -0.95
C THR A 376 -5.22 12.77 0.23
N ARG A 377 -5.92 11.64 0.06
CA ARG A 377 -6.08 10.59 1.08
C ARG A 377 -5.48 9.27 0.62
N LEU A 378 -4.87 8.55 1.56
CA LEU A 378 -4.43 7.17 1.36
C LEU A 378 -5.37 6.23 2.11
N ILE A 379 -6.13 5.44 1.38
CA ILE A 379 -7.12 4.52 1.93
C ILE A 379 -6.89 3.10 1.43
N HIS A 380 -7.45 2.13 2.14
CA HIS A 380 -7.60 0.78 1.63
C HIS A 380 -8.98 0.61 0.96
N LYS A 381 -9.11 -0.31 0.00
CA LYS A 381 -10.35 -0.62 -0.73
C LYS A 381 -11.51 -1.13 0.14
N SER A 382 -11.24 -1.45 1.41
CA SER A 382 -12.29 -1.71 2.41
C SER A 382 -12.76 -0.48 3.18
N GLY A 383 -12.21 0.71 2.88
CA GLY A 383 -12.65 2.01 3.38
C GLY A 383 -11.89 2.53 4.60
N PHE A 384 -10.93 1.78 5.16
CA PHE A 384 -10.11 2.32 6.26
C PHE A 384 -8.98 3.22 5.74
N LYS A 385 -8.63 4.23 6.52
CA LYS A 385 -7.51 5.13 6.23
C LYS A 385 -6.20 4.48 6.64
N ILE A 386 -5.21 4.50 5.74
CA ILE A 386 -3.84 4.07 6.01
C ILE A 386 -3.06 5.21 6.65
N ALA A 387 -3.36 6.45 6.26
CA ALA A 387 -2.85 7.67 6.89
C ALA A 387 -4.00 8.58 7.36
N GLU A 388 -3.92 9.07 8.58
CA GLU A 388 -4.95 9.96 9.17
C GLU A 388 -4.97 11.35 8.52
N ASN A 389 -3.80 11.88 8.18
CA ASN A 389 -3.63 13.23 7.64
C ASN A 389 -3.63 13.25 6.10
N CYS A 390 -3.77 14.44 5.51
CA CYS A 390 -3.58 14.60 4.07
C CYS A 390 -2.13 14.26 3.70
N ILE A 391 -1.95 13.61 2.57
CA ILE A 391 -0.63 13.24 2.05
C ILE A 391 -0.29 14.08 0.83
N GLU A 392 0.99 14.14 0.47
CA GLU A 392 1.43 14.70 -0.82
C GLU A 392 1.52 13.60 -1.89
N ASP A 393 1.92 12.39 -1.50
CA ASP A 393 2.23 11.28 -2.40
C ASP A 393 2.38 9.97 -1.60
N ALA A 394 2.19 8.83 -2.24
CA ALA A 394 2.46 7.50 -1.68
C ALA A 394 2.87 6.49 -2.75
N ARG A 395 3.61 5.45 -2.36
CA ARG A 395 4.00 4.35 -3.28
C ARG A 395 4.34 3.08 -2.54
N ILE A 396 4.17 1.95 -3.21
CA ILE A 396 4.57 0.64 -2.69
C ILE A 396 6.11 0.50 -2.73
N ILE A 397 6.68 -0.06 -1.65
CA ILE A 397 8.12 -0.31 -1.50
C ILE A 397 8.32 -1.81 -1.31
N ALA A 398 9.13 -2.40 -2.19
CA ALA A 398 9.47 -3.82 -2.19
C ALA A 398 8.26 -4.77 -2.07
N GLU A 399 7.06 -4.38 -2.53
CA GLU A 399 5.82 -5.17 -2.36
C GLU A 399 5.38 -5.50 -0.92
N HIS A 400 6.04 -4.92 0.09
CA HIS A 400 5.80 -5.22 1.51
C HIS A 400 5.27 -4.01 2.30
N PHE A 401 5.59 -2.82 1.82
CA PHE A 401 5.39 -1.58 2.58
C PHE A 401 4.82 -0.47 1.69
N VAL A 402 4.33 0.59 2.33
CA VAL A 402 3.93 1.83 1.67
C VAL A 402 4.79 2.99 2.20
N ALA A 403 5.46 3.69 1.29
CA ALA A 403 6.11 4.95 1.61
C ALA A 403 5.09 6.08 1.44
N ILE A 404 5.01 6.96 2.44
CA ILE A 404 4.05 8.07 2.48
C ILE A 404 4.80 9.39 2.63
N LYS A 405 4.48 10.35 1.77
CA LYS A 405 5.10 11.69 1.75
C LYS A 405 4.20 12.72 2.40
N VAL A 406 4.73 13.42 3.40
CA VAL A 406 4.07 14.55 4.08
C VAL A 406 5.10 15.63 4.37
N ASN A 407 4.81 16.89 4.05
CA ASN A 407 5.71 18.02 4.22
C ASN A 407 7.09 17.78 3.54
N LYS A 408 7.07 17.33 2.29
CA LYS A 408 8.25 16.97 1.47
C LYS A 408 9.16 15.89 2.04
N LYS A 409 8.69 15.13 3.03
CA LYS A 409 9.47 14.05 3.66
C LYS A 409 8.71 12.74 3.61
N TRP A 410 9.46 11.67 3.37
CA TRP A 410 8.94 10.31 3.28
C TRP A 410 9.06 9.57 4.61
N THR A 411 8.06 8.76 4.91
CA THR A 411 7.99 7.83 6.05
C THR A 411 7.56 6.46 5.54
N LEU A 412 8.01 5.38 6.17
CA LEU A 412 7.69 4.01 5.76
C LEU A 412 6.65 3.39 6.70
N HIS A 413 5.61 2.80 6.13
CA HIS A 413 4.49 2.20 6.85
C HIS A 413 4.18 0.79 6.34
N SER A 414 3.63 -0.06 7.19
CA SER A 414 3.01 -1.32 6.77
C SER A 414 1.70 -1.07 6.02
N PHE A 415 1.16 -2.07 5.33
CA PHE A 415 -0.20 -2.01 4.76
C PHE A 415 -1.30 -1.86 5.81
N SER A 416 -1.04 -2.22 7.07
CA SER A 416 -1.93 -1.95 8.20
C SER A 416 -1.94 -0.49 8.68
N GLY A 417 -1.04 0.36 8.16
CA GLY A 417 -0.91 1.78 8.52
C GLY A 417 0.05 2.05 9.68
N ARG A 418 0.80 1.05 10.14
CA ARG A 418 1.80 1.25 11.21
C ARG A 418 3.05 1.89 10.63
N GLN A 419 3.46 3.02 11.18
CA GLN A 419 4.78 3.60 10.88
C GLN A 419 5.90 2.70 11.43
N LEU A 420 6.75 2.19 10.55
CA LEU A 420 7.78 1.19 10.88
C LEU A 420 9.06 1.83 11.44
N ILE A 421 9.35 3.05 11.00
CA ILE A 421 10.56 3.80 11.36
C ILE A 421 10.16 5.24 11.70
N LYS A 422 10.64 5.78 12.82
CA LYS A 422 10.24 7.10 13.33
C LYS A 422 10.83 8.25 12.51
N GLU A 423 12.01 8.04 11.96
CA GLU A 423 12.76 9.00 11.17
C GLU A 423 12.06 9.36 9.85
N LYS A 424 12.35 10.57 9.37
CA LYS A 424 11.84 11.12 8.11
C LYS A 424 12.98 11.23 7.10
N TYR A 425 12.69 10.93 5.84
CA TYR A 425 13.68 10.81 4.77
C TYR A 425 13.38 11.73 3.60
N ASP A 426 14.42 12.07 2.82
CA ASP A 426 14.27 12.84 1.58
C ASP A 426 13.64 11.99 0.47
N ASP A 427 13.93 10.69 0.50
CA ASP A 427 13.40 9.70 -0.45
C ASP A 427 13.48 8.30 0.18
N ILE A 428 12.52 7.43 -0.18
CA ILE A 428 12.53 6.01 0.16
C ILE A 428 12.18 5.24 -1.11
N ARG A 429 13.02 4.28 -1.46
CA ARG A 429 12.86 3.43 -2.64
C ARG A 429 13.37 2.03 -2.34
N SER A 430 13.03 1.07 -3.19
CA SER A 430 13.56 -0.29 -3.13
C SER A 430 14.39 -0.61 -4.37
N GLU A 431 15.44 -1.40 -4.16
CA GLU A 431 16.25 -2.04 -5.20
C GLU A 431 16.10 -3.56 -4.99
N GLU A 432 15.01 -4.13 -5.51
CA GLU A 432 14.50 -5.46 -5.11
C GLU A 432 14.20 -5.53 -3.61
N ASP A 433 14.79 -6.50 -2.89
CA ASP A 433 14.56 -6.73 -1.46
C ASP A 433 15.38 -5.80 -0.56
N VAL A 434 16.17 -4.90 -1.16
CA VAL A 434 16.97 -3.91 -0.43
C VAL A 434 16.25 -2.56 -0.42
N ILE A 435 15.94 -2.06 0.77
CA ILE A 435 15.30 -0.77 0.96
C ILE A 435 16.36 0.29 1.15
N VAL A 436 16.27 1.35 0.34
CA VAL A 436 17.21 2.45 0.30
C VAL A 436 16.53 3.71 0.84
N PHE A 437 17.01 4.16 2.01
CA PHE A 437 16.61 5.42 2.62
C PHE A 437 17.60 6.53 2.27
N ASN A 438 17.13 7.63 1.69
CA ASN A 438 17.96 8.79 1.40
C ASN A 438 17.78 9.86 2.49
N ARG A 439 18.89 10.31 3.09
CA ARG A 439 18.90 11.44 4.02
C ARG A 439 20.17 12.25 3.85
N ASN A 440 20.01 13.54 3.52
CA ASN A 440 21.10 14.48 3.34
C ASN A 440 22.17 13.99 2.34
N GLY A 441 21.74 13.35 1.26
CA GLY A 441 22.62 12.81 0.22
C GLY A 441 23.34 11.50 0.57
N LYS A 442 23.07 10.91 1.73
CA LYS A 442 23.54 9.56 2.11
C LYS A 442 22.41 8.55 1.93
N ARG A 443 22.77 7.36 1.44
CA ARG A 443 21.86 6.23 1.21
C ARG A 443 22.13 5.16 2.25
N MET A 444 21.13 4.85 3.07
CA MET A 444 21.15 3.79 4.08
C MET A 444 20.39 2.59 3.55
N LEU A 445 21.04 1.42 3.54
CA LEU A 445 20.46 0.19 3.01
C LEU A 445 20.03 -0.72 4.16
N ASN A 446 18.83 -1.27 4.07
CA ASN A 446 18.30 -2.25 5.02
C ASN A 446 17.59 -3.37 4.27
N THR A 447 17.61 -4.58 4.85
CA THR A 447 16.77 -5.69 4.37
C THR A 447 15.35 -5.56 4.89
N ILE A 448 14.40 -6.27 4.27
CA ILE A 448 13.01 -6.37 4.74
C ILE A 448 12.96 -6.81 6.21
N ASP A 449 13.69 -7.87 6.59
CA ASP A 449 13.73 -8.37 7.98
C ASP A 449 14.19 -7.33 9.00
N GLN A 450 15.17 -6.49 8.63
CA GLN A 450 15.64 -5.40 9.50
C GLN A 450 14.54 -4.36 9.71
N ILE A 451 13.75 -4.05 8.67
CA ILE A 451 12.62 -3.13 8.76
C ILE A 451 11.47 -3.73 9.58
N VAL A 452 11.13 -5.00 9.37
CA VAL A 452 10.09 -5.69 10.15
C VAL A 452 10.47 -5.73 11.62
N SER A 453 11.74 -6.00 11.94
CA SER A 453 12.25 -5.96 13.31
C SER A 453 12.08 -4.58 13.96
N ALA A 454 12.18 -3.49 13.19
CA ALA A 454 11.97 -2.14 13.70
C ALA A 454 10.52 -1.86 14.14
N ALA A 455 9.54 -2.57 13.59
CA ALA A 455 8.15 -2.48 14.03
C ALA A 455 7.99 -2.87 15.51
N ASP A 456 8.81 -3.82 15.98
CA ASP A 456 8.93 -4.24 17.37
C ASP A 456 9.92 -3.37 18.16
N SER A 457 10.10 -2.10 17.79
CA SER A 457 10.98 -1.15 18.48
C SER A 457 12.46 -1.60 18.57
N ASN A 458 12.96 -2.36 17.60
CA ASN A 458 14.40 -2.65 17.48
C ASN A 458 15.10 -1.57 16.63
N PRO A 459 16.31 -1.11 17.00
CA PRO A 459 17.03 -0.12 16.20
C PRO A 459 17.54 -0.72 14.89
N LEU A 460 17.56 0.10 13.82
CA LEU A 460 18.16 -0.30 12.55
C LEU A 460 19.70 -0.34 12.65
N PRO A 461 20.39 -1.20 11.87
CA PRO A 461 21.86 -1.26 11.88
C PRO A 461 22.51 -0.07 11.17
N ASP A 462 23.52 0.56 11.79
CA ASP A 462 24.21 1.75 11.24
C ASP A 462 25.29 1.49 10.17
N LYS A 463 25.45 0.25 9.69
CA LYS A 463 26.68 -0.17 8.99
C LYS A 463 26.67 -0.01 7.46
N MET A 464 25.53 0.22 6.83
CA MET A 464 25.38 0.18 5.37
C MET A 464 25.00 1.55 4.80
N ILE A 465 25.93 2.50 4.89
CA ILE A 465 25.73 3.89 4.47
C ILE A 465 26.69 4.25 3.33
N PHE A 466 26.13 4.71 2.21
CA PHE A 466 26.86 4.98 0.97
C PHE A 466 26.48 6.33 0.36
N ASP A 467 27.32 6.87 -0.51
CA ASP A 467 27.03 8.08 -1.29
C ASP A 467 26.13 7.78 -2.49
N GLU A 468 26.36 6.65 -3.15
CA GLU A 468 25.63 6.20 -4.34
C GLU A 468 25.28 4.71 -4.22
N VAL A 469 24.10 4.36 -4.72
CA VAL A 469 23.57 3.00 -4.75
C VAL A 469 22.87 2.81 -6.09
N ARG A 470 23.31 1.81 -6.86
CA ARG A 470 22.78 1.55 -8.20
C ARG A 470 22.59 0.06 -8.42
N LYS A 471 21.38 -0.37 -8.77
CA LYS A 471 21.10 -1.75 -9.19
C LYS A 471 21.92 -2.16 -10.42
N LEU A 472 22.42 -3.39 -10.42
CA LEU A 472 23.17 -3.98 -11.54
C LEU A 472 22.45 -5.21 -12.11
N SER A 473 21.97 -6.10 -11.24
CA SER A 473 21.15 -7.27 -11.57
C SER A 473 20.22 -7.55 -10.40
N SER A 474 19.55 -8.71 -10.37
CA SER A 474 18.67 -9.04 -9.26
C SER A 474 19.39 -9.08 -7.91
N ASP A 475 20.38 -9.95 -7.79
CA ASP A 475 21.13 -10.10 -6.54
C ASP A 475 22.41 -9.23 -6.46
N LYS A 476 22.50 -8.11 -7.20
CA LYS A 476 23.72 -7.29 -7.22
C LYS A 476 23.45 -5.81 -7.26
N VAL A 477 23.95 -5.12 -6.26
CA VAL A 477 23.87 -3.66 -6.11
C VAL A 477 25.28 -3.09 -6.04
N LEU A 478 25.57 -2.12 -6.91
CA LEU A 478 26.77 -1.31 -6.84
C LEU A 478 26.61 -0.28 -5.72
N VAL A 479 27.61 -0.18 -4.86
CA VAL A 479 27.67 0.83 -3.81
C VAL A 479 28.94 1.66 -3.95
N LYS A 480 28.84 2.97 -3.70
CA LYS A 480 29.99 3.89 -3.70
C LYS A 480 30.07 4.71 -2.44
N ASN A 481 31.28 4.97 -1.98
CA ASN A 481 31.56 5.92 -0.89
C ASN A 481 32.82 6.71 -1.26
N GLY A 482 32.65 7.95 -1.70
CA GLY A 482 33.67 8.75 -2.35
C GLY A 482 34.27 8.06 -3.57
N SER A 483 35.57 7.74 -3.50
CA SER A 483 36.32 7.07 -4.58
C SER A 483 36.30 5.54 -4.51
N LEU A 484 35.60 4.98 -3.53
CA LEU A 484 35.54 3.53 -3.33
C LEU A 484 34.29 2.97 -4.00
N GLU A 485 34.43 1.86 -4.70
CA GLU A 485 33.32 1.11 -5.32
C GLU A 485 33.31 -0.32 -4.79
N GLY A 486 32.12 -0.89 -4.60
CA GLY A 486 31.93 -2.28 -4.20
C GLY A 486 30.62 -2.83 -4.75
N ILE A 487 30.44 -4.14 -4.64
CA ILE A 487 29.19 -4.82 -5.01
C ILE A 487 28.72 -5.63 -3.82
N ILE A 488 27.46 -5.45 -3.46
CA ILE A 488 26.77 -6.21 -2.44
C ILE A 488 25.63 -7.04 -3.04
N ASN A 489 25.26 -8.11 -2.34
CA ASN A 489 24.08 -8.92 -2.64
C ASN A 489 22.85 -8.41 -1.87
N SER A 490 21.69 -9.06 -2.04
CA SER A 490 20.44 -8.69 -1.35
C SER A 490 20.50 -8.85 0.18
N ASP A 491 21.33 -9.77 0.69
CA ASP A 491 21.62 -9.93 2.12
C ASP A 491 22.55 -8.84 2.69
N LEU A 492 22.91 -7.82 1.89
CA LEU A 492 23.88 -6.78 2.22
C LEU A 492 25.30 -7.32 2.51
N LYS A 493 25.69 -8.44 1.89
CA LYS A 493 27.06 -8.98 1.94
C LYS A 493 27.86 -8.56 0.71
N PHE A 494 29.12 -8.16 0.92
CA PHE A 494 30.00 -7.79 -0.19
C PHE A 494 30.40 -9.02 -1.03
N ILE A 495 30.02 -9.00 -2.30
CA ILE A 495 30.54 -9.88 -3.35
C ILE A 495 31.90 -9.36 -3.83
N VAL A 496 31.98 -8.04 -4.03
CA VAL A 496 33.24 -7.33 -4.32
C VAL A 496 33.44 -6.30 -3.21
N PRO A 497 34.51 -6.41 -2.40
CA PRO A 497 34.77 -5.47 -1.31
C PRO A 497 34.81 -4.03 -1.78
N LEU A 498 34.36 -3.12 -0.91
CA LEU A 498 34.46 -1.67 -1.12
C LEU A 498 35.93 -1.24 -1.14
N ASP A 499 36.43 -0.82 -2.29
CA ASP A 499 37.85 -0.48 -2.49
C ASP A 499 38.04 0.58 -3.59
N ARG A 500 39.23 1.16 -3.72
CA ARG A 500 39.56 2.13 -4.79
C ARG A 500 39.73 1.39 -6.12
N GLN A 501 38.62 1.23 -6.83
CA GLN A 501 38.53 0.50 -8.09
C GLN A 501 37.40 1.05 -8.95
N VAL A 502 37.42 0.73 -10.24
CA VAL A 502 36.29 0.98 -11.15
C VAL A 502 35.70 -0.35 -11.57
N LEU A 503 34.41 -0.56 -11.29
CA LEU A 503 33.69 -1.78 -11.62
C LEU A 503 32.77 -1.54 -12.83
N THR A 504 32.92 -2.38 -13.85
CA THR A 504 32.05 -2.36 -15.04
C THR A 504 31.36 -3.71 -15.19
N LEU A 505 30.02 -3.68 -15.29
CA LEU A 505 29.20 -4.87 -15.54
C LEU A 505 29.37 -5.33 -16.99
N THR A 506 29.47 -6.65 -17.18
CA THR A 506 29.67 -7.31 -18.49
C THR A 506 28.81 -8.57 -18.58
N SER A 507 28.73 -9.19 -19.77
CA SER A 507 27.93 -10.42 -19.99
C SER A 507 28.38 -11.64 -19.17
N PHE A 508 29.59 -11.61 -18.62
CA PHE A 508 30.20 -12.73 -17.89
C PHE A 508 30.47 -12.43 -16.41
N GLY A 509 29.99 -11.29 -15.90
CA GLY A 509 30.32 -10.81 -14.56
C GLY A 509 30.84 -9.38 -14.61
N PHE A 510 32.02 -9.13 -14.03
CA PHE A 510 32.57 -7.79 -13.92
C PHE A 510 34.00 -7.70 -14.40
N THR A 511 34.36 -6.52 -14.90
CA THR A 511 35.77 -6.11 -14.98
C THR A 511 36.08 -5.15 -13.84
N LYS A 512 37.17 -5.42 -13.13
CA LYS A 512 37.74 -4.57 -12.10
C LYS A 512 38.94 -3.84 -12.69
N LYS A 513 38.91 -2.51 -12.72
CA LYS A 513 40.05 -1.68 -13.13
C LYS A 513 40.69 -1.01 -11.92
N VAL A 514 41.99 -1.19 -11.76
CA VAL A 514 42.84 -0.52 -10.76
C VAL A 514 44.03 0.07 -11.50
N LEU A 515 44.16 1.41 -11.47
CA LEU A 515 45.12 2.14 -12.32
C LEU A 515 44.92 1.77 -13.81
N ASP A 516 45.95 1.25 -14.48
CA ASP A 516 45.92 0.85 -15.89
C ASP A 516 45.72 -0.67 -16.10
N LYS A 517 45.42 -1.39 -15.02
CA LYS A 517 45.25 -2.85 -15.04
C LYS A 517 43.78 -3.22 -14.89
N VAL A 518 43.32 -4.12 -15.75
CA VAL A 518 41.96 -4.66 -15.75
C VAL A 518 42.02 -6.15 -15.45
N THR A 519 41.24 -6.60 -14.46
CA THR A 519 41.02 -8.02 -14.15
C THR A 519 39.56 -8.38 -14.31
N THR A 520 39.25 -9.67 -14.45
CA THR A 520 37.89 -10.19 -14.44
C THR A 520 37.49 -10.65 -13.04
N VAL A 521 36.20 -10.57 -12.73
CA VAL A 521 35.61 -11.10 -11.50
C VAL A 521 34.42 -11.97 -11.86
N GLY A 522 34.53 -13.27 -11.58
CA GLY A 522 33.49 -14.26 -11.82
C GLY A 522 33.55 -14.93 -13.20
N LEU A 523 34.64 -14.75 -13.96
CA LEU A 523 34.78 -15.39 -15.28
C LEU A 523 35.32 -16.82 -15.16
N SER A 524 36.45 -16.99 -14.48
CA SER A 524 37.02 -18.30 -14.11
C SER A 524 38.19 -18.10 -13.15
N GLU A 525 38.41 -19.03 -12.22
CA GLU A 525 39.49 -18.91 -11.22
C GLU A 525 40.88 -18.66 -11.80
N ARG A 526 41.14 -19.15 -13.02
CA ARG A 526 42.43 -18.99 -13.69
C ARG A 526 42.58 -17.59 -14.31
N ILE A 527 41.55 -17.11 -15.01
CA ILE A 527 41.61 -15.83 -15.72
C ILE A 527 41.42 -14.65 -14.76
N ASP A 528 40.64 -14.82 -13.69
CA ASP A 528 40.40 -13.77 -12.68
C ASP A 528 41.69 -13.36 -11.93
N LYS A 529 42.76 -14.15 -12.03
CA LYS A 529 44.09 -13.87 -11.48
C LYS A 529 45.04 -13.19 -12.49
N GLU A 530 44.67 -13.11 -13.77
CA GLU A 530 45.47 -12.47 -14.81
C GLU A 530 45.12 -10.97 -14.93
N GLU A 531 46.13 -10.15 -15.22
CA GLU A 531 45.98 -8.71 -15.45
C GLU A 531 46.12 -8.38 -16.94
N PHE A 532 45.18 -7.56 -17.43
CA PHE A 532 45.08 -7.16 -18.83
C PHE A 532 45.15 -5.64 -18.95
N SER A 533 45.64 -5.15 -20.09
CA SER A 533 45.56 -3.72 -20.44
C SER A 533 44.16 -3.34 -20.91
N GLU A 534 43.45 -4.28 -21.55
CA GLU A 534 42.09 -4.09 -22.04
C GLU A 534 41.36 -5.44 -22.13
N ILE A 535 40.05 -5.44 -21.87
CA ILE A 535 39.18 -6.61 -22.04
C ILE A 535 37.99 -6.18 -22.90
N LYS A 536 37.80 -6.83 -24.06
CA LYS A 536 36.69 -6.56 -24.97
C LYS A 536 35.72 -7.75 -25.01
N PRO A 537 34.59 -7.69 -24.30
CA PRO A 537 33.50 -8.64 -24.51
C PRO A 537 32.88 -8.47 -25.90
N TYR A 538 32.59 -9.60 -26.57
CA TYR A 538 31.84 -9.61 -27.82
C TYR A 538 31.13 -10.95 -28.01
N LEU A 539 29.79 -10.95 -27.94
CA LEU A 539 28.96 -12.16 -28.02
C LEU A 539 29.49 -13.25 -27.07
N ASN A 540 29.91 -14.40 -27.62
CA ASN A 540 30.44 -15.56 -26.89
C ASN A 540 31.96 -15.47 -26.63
N TRP A 541 32.59 -14.35 -26.95
CA TRP A 541 34.03 -14.18 -26.86
C TRP A 541 34.47 -13.06 -25.94
N LEU A 542 35.70 -13.18 -25.50
CA LEU A 542 36.44 -12.16 -24.79
C LEU A 542 37.80 -11.98 -25.45
N GLY A 543 38.03 -10.78 -25.96
CA GLY A 543 39.36 -10.32 -26.36
C GLY A 543 40.11 -9.86 -25.11
N LEU A 544 41.13 -10.62 -24.71
CA LEU A 544 41.99 -10.32 -23.56
C LEU A 544 43.31 -9.75 -24.08
N TYR A 545 43.52 -8.45 -23.90
CA TYR A 545 44.70 -7.75 -24.43
C TYR A 545 45.74 -7.56 -23.34
N GLN A 546 46.98 -7.94 -23.65
CA GLN A 546 48.10 -7.80 -22.74
C GLN A 546 49.32 -7.34 -23.52
N ALA A 547 49.76 -6.10 -23.26
CA ALA A 547 50.80 -5.42 -24.04
C ALA A 547 50.46 -5.35 -25.55
N LYS A 548 51.33 -5.86 -26.44
CA LYS A 548 51.13 -5.86 -27.91
C LYS A 548 50.49 -7.15 -28.44
N LYS A 549 49.95 -8.00 -27.56
CA LYS A 549 49.39 -9.30 -27.93
C LYS A 549 47.97 -9.46 -27.39
N ALA A 550 47.16 -10.27 -28.08
CA ALA A 550 45.82 -10.61 -27.64
C ALA A 550 45.64 -12.13 -27.45
N LYS A 551 44.73 -12.49 -26.55
CA LYS A 551 44.19 -13.85 -26.41
C LYS A 551 42.69 -13.79 -26.69
N LEU A 552 42.17 -14.81 -27.36
CA LEU A 552 40.75 -15.00 -27.58
C LEU A 552 40.23 -16.07 -26.63
N TYR A 553 39.40 -15.66 -25.68
CA TYR A 553 38.70 -16.55 -24.77
C TYR A 553 37.27 -16.77 -25.26
N HIS A 554 36.81 -18.01 -25.21
CA HIS A 554 35.46 -18.41 -25.61
C HIS A 554 34.67 -18.82 -24.38
N GLN A 555 33.63 -18.05 -24.09
CA GLN A 555 32.83 -18.15 -22.87
C GLN A 555 32.09 -19.48 -22.75
N PRO A 556 31.37 -19.98 -23.79
CA PRO A 556 30.63 -21.24 -23.67
C PRO A 556 31.51 -22.46 -23.35
N SER A 557 32.75 -22.49 -23.83
CA SER A 557 33.69 -23.58 -23.54
C SER A 557 34.63 -23.29 -22.38
N SER A 558 34.54 -22.12 -21.77
CA SER A 558 35.41 -21.61 -20.71
C SER A 558 36.92 -21.78 -20.97
N ARG A 559 37.36 -21.56 -22.23
CA ARG A 559 38.73 -21.84 -22.69
C ARG A 559 39.29 -20.73 -23.57
N ILE A 560 40.61 -20.58 -23.57
CA ILE A 560 41.34 -19.77 -24.55
C ILE A 560 41.44 -20.59 -25.84
N ILE A 561 40.91 -20.07 -26.95
CA ILE A 561 40.95 -20.74 -28.26
C ILE A 561 42.19 -20.32 -29.05
N GLU A 562 42.62 -19.08 -28.92
CA GLU A 562 43.82 -18.55 -29.58
C GLU A 562 44.60 -17.63 -28.64
N GLY A 563 45.92 -17.63 -28.75
CA GLY A 563 46.82 -16.79 -27.96
C GLY A 563 47.94 -16.21 -28.81
N ASN A 564 48.62 -15.19 -28.28
CA ASN A 564 49.75 -14.52 -28.92
C ASN A 564 49.41 -13.83 -30.27
N LEU A 565 48.19 -13.31 -30.40
CA LEU A 565 47.67 -12.67 -31.61
C LEU A 565 48.24 -11.26 -31.79
N ASP A 566 48.58 -10.87 -33.02
CA ASP A 566 49.05 -9.51 -33.38
C ASP A 566 47.88 -8.53 -33.48
N SER A 567 46.73 -9.01 -33.94
CA SER A 567 45.49 -8.23 -34.01
C SER A 567 44.29 -9.15 -33.82
N LEU A 568 43.30 -8.68 -33.07
CA LEU A 568 42.05 -9.36 -32.81
C LEU A 568 40.93 -8.32 -32.95
N TRP A 569 39.92 -8.63 -33.75
CA TRP A 569 38.70 -7.83 -33.83
C TRP A 569 37.50 -8.74 -34.04
N PHE A 570 36.32 -8.18 -33.82
CA PHE A 570 35.08 -8.91 -33.91
C PHE A 570 34.18 -8.25 -34.94
N THR A 571 33.50 -9.07 -35.74
CA THR A 571 32.55 -8.58 -36.74
C THR A 571 31.41 -9.58 -36.90
N ASN A 572 30.17 -9.10 -36.83
CA ASN A 572 28.96 -9.91 -36.83
C ASN A 572 29.01 -11.04 -35.77
N ARG A 573 29.09 -12.30 -36.20
CA ARG A 573 29.29 -13.47 -35.32
C ARG A 573 30.58 -14.19 -35.66
N LEU A 574 31.63 -13.43 -35.97
CA LEU A 574 32.96 -13.95 -36.25
C LEU A 574 34.00 -13.22 -35.39
N ALA A 575 34.97 -13.97 -34.90
CA ALA A 575 36.22 -13.42 -34.38
C ALA A 575 37.30 -13.51 -35.46
N MET A 576 37.96 -12.40 -35.72
CA MET A 576 38.98 -12.26 -36.74
C MET A 576 40.32 -12.08 -36.06
N ALA A 577 41.26 -12.99 -36.32
CA ALA A 577 42.53 -13.03 -35.61
C ALA A 577 43.70 -13.10 -36.60
N VAL A 578 44.64 -12.16 -36.49
CA VAL A 578 45.87 -12.15 -37.28
C VAL A 578 47.06 -12.57 -36.40
N ALA A 579 47.85 -13.50 -36.92
CA ALA A 579 49.11 -13.94 -36.34
C ALA A 579 50.12 -14.19 -37.48
N GLY A 580 51.17 -13.37 -37.54
CA GLY A 580 52.11 -13.35 -38.68
C GLY A 580 51.41 -12.98 -39.99
N ASP A 581 51.65 -13.77 -41.04
CA ASP A 581 51.09 -13.55 -42.39
C ASP A 581 49.76 -14.29 -42.63
N SER A 582 49.14 -14.81 -41.57
CA SER A 582 47.88 -15.53 -41.64
C SER A 582 46.75 -14.79 -40.93
N MET A 583 45.59 -14.76 -41.56
CA MET A 583 44.33 -14.34 -40.93
C MET A 583 43.45 -15.56 -40.68
N LYS A 584 42.91 -15.65 -39.47
CA LYS A 584 41.97 -16.69 -39.05
C LYS A 584 40.58 -16.08 -38.92
N VAL A 585 39.60 -16.72 -39.58
CA VAL A 585 38.18 -16.49 -39.36
C VAL A 585 37.70 -17.55 -38.36
N ILE A 586 37.22 -17.14 -37.19
CA ILE A 586 36.83 -18.02 -36.10
C ILE A 586 35.32 -17.89 -35.88
N PHE A 587 34.63 -19.02 -35.90
CA PHE A 587 33.17 -19.12 -35.81
C PHE A 587 32.70 -19.24 -34.36
N GLY A 588 31.39 -19.02 -34.12
CA GLY A 588 30.77 -19.19 -32.80
C GLY A 588 30.95 -20.58 -32.19
N SER A 589 31.16 -21.60 -33.03
CA SER A 589 31.50 -22.97 -32.61
C SER A 589 32.94 -23.15 -32.11
N GLY A 590 33.82 -22.16 -32.30
CA GLY A 590 35.26 -22.27 -32.09
C GLY A 590 36.02 -22.88 -33.27
N ARG A 591 35.33 -23.35 -34.32
CA ARG A 591 35.96 -23.76 -35.59
C ARG A 591 36.69 -22.56 -36.21
N LYS A 592 37.81 -22.82 -36.90
CA LYS A 592 38.61 -21.77 -37.56
C LYS A 592 38.93 -22.13 -39.01
N MET A 593 38.99 -21.10 -39.85
CA MET A 593 39.51 -21.16 -41.22
C MET A 593 40.70 -20.21 -41.35
N VAL A 594 41.73 -20.62 -42.09
CA VAL A 594 42.99 -19.88 -42.24
C VAL A 594 43.11 -19.39 -43.68
N PHE A 595 43.44 -18.12 -43.84
CA PHE A 595 43.60 -17.46 -45.13
C PHE A 595 44.84 -16.56 -45.14
N PRO A 596 45.32 -16.13 -46.32
CA PRO A 596 46.28 -15.04 -46.44
C PRO A 596 45.76 -13.77 -45.75
N LYS A 597 46.67 -12.98 -45.17
CA LYS A 597 46.33 -11.78 -44.39
C LYS A 597 45.45 -10.76 -45.12
N ASP A 598 45.58 -10.65 -46.44
CA ASP A 598 44.93 -9.61 -47.25
C ASP A 598 43.59 -10.04 -47.89
N ILE A 599 43.04 -11.21 -47.53
CA ILE A 599 41.75 -11.65 -48.09
C ILE A 599 40.61 -10.71 -47.66
N LYS A 600 39.78 -10.29 -48.62
CA LYS A 600 38.61 -9.45 -48.36
C LYS A 600 37.41 -10.30 -47.95
N VAL A 601 36.89 -10.05 -46.74
CA VAL A 601 35.67 -10.67 -46.21
C VAL A 601 34.51 -9.69 -46.35
N SER A 602 33.45 -10.07 -47.06
CA SER A 602 32.24 -9.24 -47.24
C SER A 602 31.00 -9.98 -46.75
N PHE A 603 30.06 -9.27 -46.12
CA PHE A 603 28.87 -9.88 -45.54
C PHE A 603 27.64 -9.71 -46.43
N VAL A 604 26.77 -10.70 -46.43
CA VAL A 604 25.54 -10.71 -47.23
C VAL A 604 24.42 -10.04 -46.44
N LYS A 605 23.77 -9.05 -47.06
CA LYS A 605 22.58 -8.42 -46.49
C LYS A 605 21.50 -9.48 -46.26
N SER A 606 20.90 -9.48 -45.09
CA SER A 606 19.90 -10.47 -44.66
C SER A 606 18.78 -9.76 -43.88
N PRO A 607 17.56 -10.33 -43.81
CA PRO A 607 16.41 -9.65 -43.20
C PRO A 607 16.56 -9.49 -41.68
N ASP A 608 17.03 -10.54 -41.00
CA ASP A 608 17.13 -10.52 -39.52
C ASP A 608 18.57 -10.30 -39.04
N SER A 609 19.50 -11.11 -39.54
CA SER A 609 20.88 -11.11 -39.09
C SER A 609 21.78 -11.65 -40.19
N VAL A 610 23.03 -11.20 -40.20
CA VAL A 610 24.04 -11.64 -41.16
C VAL A 610 24.31 -13.13 -40.98
N ARG A 611 23.72 -13.95 -41.85
CA ARG A 611 23.89 -15.43 -41.84
C ARG A 611 24.97 -15.92 -42.79
N PHE A 612 25.34 -15.09 -43.76
CA PHE A 612 26.28 -15.47 -44.81
C PHE A 612 27.32 -14.38 -45.02
N PHE A 613 28.52 -14.81 -45.39
CA PHE A 613 29.59 -13.95 -45.89
C PHE A 613 30.16 -14.57 -47.16
N TYR A 614 30.86 -13.77 -47.95
CA TYR A 614 31.58 -14.27 -49.11
C TYR A 614 33.01 -13.77 -49.14
N LEU A 615 33.84 -14.58 -49.80
CA LEU A 615 35.23 -14.30 -50.11
C LEU A 615 35.38 -14.19 -51.63
N GLU A 616 36.17 -13.23 -52.09
CA GLU A 616 36.42 -13.01 -53.51
C GLU A 616 37.73 -13.67 -53.93
N GLU A 617 37.66 -14.59 -54.90
CA GLU A 617 38.83 -15.30 -55.43
C GLU A 617 38.67 -15.50 -56.94
N ARG A 618 39.60 -14.94 -57.74
CA ARG A 618 39.65 -15.09 -59.21
C ARG A 618 38.30 -14.81 -59.91
N ASN A 619 37.70 -13.66 -59.60
CA ASN A 619 36.40 -13.16 -60.12
C ASN A 619 35.14 -13.94 -59.67
N LYS A 620 35.26 -14.99 -58.85
CA LYS A 620 34.11 -15.68 -58.25
C LYS A 620 33.99 -15.33 -56.77
N LYS A 621 32.76 -15.10 -56.31
CA LYS A 621 32.46 -14.87 -54.89
C LYS A 621 31.97 -16.19 -54.28
N GLN A 622 32.73 -16.70 -53.31
CA GLN A 622 32.44 -17.96 -52.61
C GLN A 622 31.62 -17.67 -51.36
N LEU A 623 30.40 -18.19 -51.28
CA LEU A 623 29.48 -17.95 -50.18
C LEU A 623 29.66 -18.97 -49.05
N TYR A 624 29.72 -18.51 -47.82
CA TYR A 624 29.87 -19.30 -46.61
C TYR A 624 28.82 -18.93 -45.56
N GLU A 625 28.44 -19.91 -44.74
CA GLU A 625 27.64 -19.69 -43.54
C GLU A 625 28.47 -19.14 -42.39
N VAL A 626 27.94 -18.11 -41.72
CA VAL A 626 28.56 -17.46 -40.56
C VAL A 626 28.58 -18.37 -39.34
N ASP A 627 27.59 -19.23 -39.12
CA ASP A 627 27.55 -20.03 -37.90
C ASP A 627 28.39 -21.34 -38.02
N SER A 628 28.42 -21.94 -39.23
CA SER A 628 29.02 -23.26 -39.47
C SER A 628 30.37 -23.22 -40.20
N GLY A 629 30.64 -22.15 -40.95
CA GLY A 629 31.77 -22.05 -41.88
C GLY A 629 31.64 -22.95 -43.12
N ILE A 630 30.45 -23.49 -43.40
CA ILE A 630 30.20 -24.34 -44.57
C ILE A 630 30.10 -23.49 -45.83
N LYS A 631 30.81 -23.88 -46.90
CA LYS A 631 30.70 -23.30 -48.24
C LYS A 631 29.39 -23.77 -48.89
N ARG A 632 28.58 -22.84 -49.40
CA ARG A 632 27.30 -23.14 -50.07
C ARG A 632 27.44 -23.20 -51.59
N PHE A 633 27.85 -22.09 -52.22
CA PHE A 633 28.07 -22.04 -53.66
C PHE A 633 29.13 -21.00 -54.02
N ALA A 634 29.50 -20.94 -55.30
CA ALA A 634 30.36 -19.89 -55.85
C ALA A 634 29.75 -19.40 -57.17
N LEU A 635 29.43 -18.10 -57.24
CA LEU A 635 28.76 -17.46 -58.38
C LEU A 635 29.39 -16.10 -58.68
N GLU A 636 29.07 -15.58 -59.86
CA GLU A 636 29.36 -14.21 -60.28
C GLU A 636 28.10 -13.35 -60.10
N PHE A 637 28.21 -12.29 -59.31
CA PHE A 637 27.13 -11.33 -59.05
C PHE A 637 27.73 -9.98 -58.64
N ASP A 638 27.02 -8.91 -58.97
CA ASP A 638 27.34 -7.56 -58.51
C ASP A 638 26.87 -7.40 -57.06
N HIS A 639 25.62 -7.78 -56.79
CA HIS A 639 24.99 -7.72 -55.47
C HIS A 639 24.25 -9.02 -55.12
N ILE A 640 24.20 -9.35 -53.82
CA ILE A 640 23.51 -10.51 -53.27
C ILE A 640 22.80 -10.14 -51.95
N GLU A 641 21.58 -10.63 -51.80
CA GLU A 641 20.77 -10.50 -50.60
C GLU A 641 20.12 -11.84 -50.26
N ASN A 642 20.13 -12.21 -48.99
CA ASN A 642 19.45 -13.40 -48.49
C ASN A 642 17.96 -13.06 -48.25
N LEU A 643 17.05 -13.87 -48.78
CA LEU A 643 15.60 -13.69 -48.60
C LEU A 643 15.00 -14.60 -47.51
N GLY A 644 15.82 -15.44 -46.86
CA GLY A 644 15.33 -16.51 -45.97
C GLY A 644 14.96 -17.78 -46.75
N ASP A 645 14.64 -18.86 -46.03
CA ASP A 645 14.21 -20.16 -46.59
C ASP A 645 15.17 -20.78 -47.63
N GLY A 646 16.46 -20.43 -47.53
CA GLY A 646 17.48 -20.88 -48.47
C GLY A 646 17.43 -20.18 -49.84
N LEU A 647 16.77 -19.03 -49.94
CA LEU A 647 16.65 -18.24 -51.17
C LEU A 647 17.58 -17.02 -51.13
N PHE A 648 18.22 -16.73 -52.26
CA PHE A 648 19.08 -15.56 -52.43
C PHE A 648 18.64 -14.76 -53.64
N LEU A 649 18.37 -13.48 -53.43
CA LEU A 649 18.27 -12.51 -54.51
C LEU A 649 19.68 -12.19 -54.99
N ILE A 650 19.90 -12.37 -56.28
CA ILE A 650 21.14 -12.00 -56.94
C ILE A 650 20.86 -10.92 -57.98
N GLU A 651 21.79 -9.98 -58.12
CA GLU A 651 21.77 -8.94 -59.13
C GLU A 651 23.07 -8.99 -59.93
N ASN A 652 22.91 -8.96 -61.24
CA ASN A 652 24.02 -8.92 -62.19
C ASN A 652 23.58 -8.08 -63.39
N LYS A 653 24.37 -7.07 -63.79
CA LYS A 653 24.04 -6.16 -64.91
C LYS A 653 22.64 -5.54 -64.79
N ASN A 654 22.26 -5.06 -63.60
CA ASN A 654 20.96 -4.43 -63.28
C ASN A 654 19.71 -5.30 -63.44
N LYS A 655 19.86 -6.62 -63.62
CA LYS A 655 18.75 -7.57 -63.63
C LYS A 655 18.80 -8.45 -62.39
N LYS A 656 17.63 -8.75 -61.84
CA LYS A 656 17.47 -9.50 -60.59
C LYS A 656 16.91 -10.89 -60.87
N GLY A 657 17.36 -11.84 -60.05
CA GLY A 657 16.93 -13.23 -60.07
C GLY A 657 17.00 -13.83 -58.66
N VAL A 658 16.47 -15.04 -58.51
CA VAL A 658 16.50 -15.77 -57.24
C VAL A 658 17.19 -17.11 -57.45
N VAL A 659 18.15 -17.43 -56.60
CA VAL A 659 18.82 -18.74 -56.56
C VAL A 659 18.55 -19.44 -55.23
N GLY A 660 18.59 -20.77 -55.24
CA GLY A 660 18.52 -21.60 -54.04
C GLY A 660 19.85 -21.66 -53.29
N LEU A 661 19.84 -22.35 -52.15
CA LEU A 661 21.01 -22.57 -51.28
C LEU A 661 22.09 -23.43 -51.95
N ASP A 662 21.73 -24.18 -52.99
CA ASP A 662 22.65 -24.94 -53.85
C ASP A 662 23.22 -24.10 -55.00
N GLY A 663 22.83 -22.82 -55.11
CA GLY A 663 23.24 -21.91 -56.17
C GLY A 663 22.48 -22.08 -57.49
N LYS A 664 21.46 -22.95 -57.56
CA LYS A 664 20.64 -23.12 -58.78
C LYS A 664 19.60 -22.01 -58.91
N SER A 665 19.35 -21.58 -60.15
CA SER A 665 18.33 -20.56 -60.44
C SER A 665 16.92 -21.11 -60.17
N ILE A 666 16.16 -20.37 -59.37
CA ILE A 666 14.72 -20.56 -59.11
C ILE A 666 13.94 -19.54 -59.94
N LEU A 667 14.39 -18.28 -59.95
CA LEU A 667 13.92 -17.25 -60.87
C LEU A 667 15.13 -16.74 -61.69
N PRO A 668 15.00 -16.65 -63.02
CA PRO A 668 16.09 -16.18 -63.88
C PRO A 668 16.42 -14.70 -63.63
N LEU A 669 17.64 -14.28 -63.99
CA LEU A 669 18.14 -12.91 -63.93
C LEU A 669 17.52 -12.02 -65.04
N GLU A 670 16.21 -11.78 -64.96
CA GLU A 670 15.47 -11.00 -65.98
C GLU A 670 14.49 -9.97 -65.39
N TYR A 671 14.30 -9.94 -64.07
CA TYR A 671 13.34 -9.06 -63.42
C TYR A 671 13.94 -7.69 -63.11
N ASP A 672 13.11 -6.66 -63.15
CA ASP A 672 13.48 -5.28 -62.80
C ASP A 672 13.47 -5.09 -61.28
N ALA A 673 12.49 -5.70 -60.60
CA ALA A 673 12.46 -5.76 -59.13
C ALA A 673 11.93 -7.12 -58.63
N ILE A 674 12.47 -7.56 -57.50
CA ILE A 674 12.03 -8.75 -56.76
C ILE A 674 11.98 -8.33 -55.29
N ILE A 675 10.84 -8.56 -54.63
CA ILE A 675 10.61 -8.18 -53.24
C ILE A 675 9.91 -9.35 -52.53
N LYS A 676 10.47 -9.84 -51.42
CA LYS A 676 9.75 -10.81 -50.56
C LYS A 676 8.69 -10.05 -49.75
N SER A 677 7.41 -10.27 -50.05
CA SER A 677 6.28 -9.55 -49.44
C SER A 677 5.74 -10.24 -48.20
N SER A 678 5.90 -11.56 -48.08
CA SER A 678 5.65 -12.33 -46.86
C SER A 678 6.49 -13.62 -46.89
N ASP A 679 6.44 -14.43 -45.83
CA ASP A 679 7.23 -15.67 -45.73
C ASP A 679 7.10 -16.59 -46.94
N ASN A 680 5.90 -16.65 -47.54
CA ASN A 680 5.61 -17.54 -48.66
C ASN A 680 5.42 -16.81 -50.00
N VAL A 681 5.64 -15.49 -50.06
CA VAL A 681 5.29 -14.69 -51.24
C VAL A 681 6.44 -13.79 -51.68
N ILE A 682 6.85 -13.94 -52.93
CA ILE A 682 7.77 -13.03 -53.61
C ILE A 682 7.00 -12.26 -54.68
N SER A 683 6.92 -10.95 -54.54
CA SER A 683 6.39 -10.05 -55.56
C SER A 683 7.45 -9.78 -56.62
N LEU A 684 7.02 -9.80 -57.87
CA LEU A 684 7.88 -9.69 -59.05
C LEU A 684 7.46 -8.46 -59.86
N LEU A 685 8.42 -7.71 -60.37
CA LEU A 685 8.21 -6.64 -61.34
C LEU A 685 9.05 -6.90 -62.58
N LYS A 686 8.39 -7.02 -63.73
CA LYS A 686 9.04 -7.16 -65.05
C LYS A 686 8.27 -6.31 -66.05
N ASP A 687 8.96 -5.45 -66.77
CA ASP A 687 8.38 -4.60 -67.82
C ASP A 687 7.17 -3.79 -67.32
N LYS A 688 7.28 -3.24 -66.11
CA LYS A 688 6.23 -2.47 -65.37
C LYS A 688 4.98 -3.28 -64.98
N LYS A 689 4.98 -4.60 -65.14
CA LYS A 689 3.89 -5.49 -64.71
C LYS A 689 4.28 -6.30 -63.49
N PHE A 690 3.30 -6.56 -62.64
CA PHE A 690 3.45 -7.26 -61.37
C PHE A 690 3.12 -8.74 -61.54
N GLY A 691 3.91 -9.59 -60.89
CA GLY A 691 3.72 -11.03 -60.78
C GLY A 691 3.99 -11.50 -59.36
N LEU A 692 3.84 -12.80 -59.12
CA LEU A 692 3.99 -13.39 -57.79
C LEU A 692 4.63 -14.77 -57.90
N TYR A 693 5.56 -15.08 -57.02
CA TYR A 693 6.05 -16.43 -56.81
C TYR A 693 5.66 -16.92 -55.41
N ASP A 694 4.86 -17.99 -55.38
CA ASP A 694 4.47 -18.70 -54.17
C ASP A 694 5.58 -19.71 -53.82
N ILE A 695 6.30 -19.42 -52.74
CA ILE A 695 7.44 -20.23 -52.29
C ILE A 695 6.96 -21.62 -51.85
N LYS A 696 5.85 -21.70 -51.10
CA LYS A 696 5.32 -22.94 -50.52
C LYS A 696 4.91 -23.92 -51.62
N ARG A 697 4.19 -23.41 -52.63
CA ARG A 697 3.68 -24.22 -53.75
C ARG A 697 4.65 -24.30 -54.94
N LYS A 698 5.79 -23.60 -54.85
CA LYS A 698 6.77 -23.44 -55.95
C LYS A 698 6.12 -23.02 -57.26
N LYS A 699 5.18 -22.06 -57.18
CA LYS A 699 4.32 -21.68 -58.30
C LYS A 699 4.58 -20.23 -58.72
N LEU A 700 4.81 -20.03 -60.01
CA LEU A 700 5.01 -18.72 -60.61
C LEU A 700 3.73 -18.20 -61.27
N PHE A 701 3.27 -17.04 -60.83
CA PHE A 701 2.32 -16.19 -61.51
C PHE A 701 3.10 -15.11 -62.25
N LYS A 702 2.97 -15.10 -63.58
CA LYS A 702 3.73 -14.21 -64.45
C LYS A 702 3.42 -12.75 -64.17
N ALA A 703 4.38 -11.89 -64.50
CA ALA A 703 4.27 -10.46 -64.40
C ALA A 703 3.34 -9.90 -65.49
N GLU A 704 2.03 -9.93 -65.24
CA GLU A 704 0.98 -9.56 -66.20
C GLU A 704 -0.02 -8.54 -65.62
N TYR A 705 0.13 -8.14 -64.36
CA TYR A 705 -0.87 -7.36 -63.61
C TYR A 705 -0.41 -5.93 -63.32
N ASP A 706 -1.34 -5.03 -63.05
CA ASP A 706 -1.04 -3.60 -62.89
C ASP A 706 -0.64 -3.22 -61.46
N ARG A 707 -0.93 -4.07 -60.47
CA ARG A 707 -0.49 -3.94 -59.06
C ARG A 707 -0.14 -5.31 -58.46
N ASN A 708 0.43 -5.29 -57.25
CA ASN A 708 0.74 -6.49 -56.46
C ASN A 708 -0.47 -7.42 -56.30
N ILE A 709 -0.20 -8.73 -56.39
CA ILE A 709 -1.17 -9.81 -56.19
C ILE A 709 -1.16 -10.20 -54.71
N THR A 710 -2.33 -10.42 -54.10
CA THR A 710 -2.46 -10.91 -52.71
C THR A 710 -3.35 -12.14 -52.64
N PHE A 711 -3.23 -12.93 -51.58
CA PHE A 711 -4.10 -14.08 -51.35
C PHE A 711 -5.40 -13.63 -50.66
N PHE A 712 -6.54 -14.09 -51.17
CA PHE A 712 -7.82 -14.02 -50.47
C PHE A 712 -7.92 -15.17 -49.46
N ASN A 713 -7.62 -16.39 -49.90
CA ASN A 713 -7.52 -17.61 -49.09
C ASN A 713 -6.51 -18.58 -49.74
N GLU A 714 -6.51 -19.87 -49.38
CA GLU A 714 -5.53 -20.83 -49.91
C GLU A 714 -5.65 -21.14 -51.41
N THR A 715 -6.79 -20.85 -52.04
CA THR A 715 -7.10 -21.23 -53.43
C THR A 715 -7.44 -20.04 -54.33
N THR A 716 -7.54 -18.84 -53.76
CA THR A 716 -8.02 -17.64 -54.45
C THR A 716 -7.10 -16.44 -54.22
N LEU A 717 -6.87 -15.68 -55.29
CA LEU A 717 -6.05 -14.48 -55.33
C LEU A 717 -6.92 -13.23 -55.57
N ILE A 718 -6.50 -12.12 -54.98
CA ILE A 718 -6.99 -10.78 -55.28
C ILE A 718 -5.99 -10.14 -56.23
N VAL A 719 -6.51 -9.65 -57.35
CA VAL A 719 -5.70 -9.18 -58.47
C VAL A 719 -6.24 -7.84 -58.96
N PHE A 720 -5.34 -6.93 -59.35
CA PHE A 720 -5.69 -5.66 -59.98
C PHE A 720 -5.27 -5.66 -61.45
N ARG A 721 -6.24 -5.49 -62.34
CA ARG A 721 -6.06 -5.50 -63.79
C ARG A 721 -7.03 -4.51 -64.43
N ASP A 722 -6.56 -3.77 -65.43
CA ASP A 722 -7.38 -2.84 -66.23
C ASP A 722 -8.09 -1.78 -65.37
N GLY A 723 -7.45 -1.35 -64.28
CA GLY A 723 -7.94 -0.29 -63.40
C GLY A 723 -8.85 -0.72 -62.24
N ALA A 724 -9.13 -2.02 -62.08
CA ALA A 724 -10.00 -2.52 -61.01
C ALA A 724 -9.51 -3.84 -60.39
N TYR A 725 -9.96 -4.10 -59.16
CA TYR A 725 -9.74 -5.36 -58.43
C TYR A 725 -10.76 -6.43 -58.84
N GLY A 726 -10.33 -7.68 -58.81
CA GLY A 726 -11.15 -8.89 -58.99
C GLY A 726 -10.49 -10.12 -58.38
N PHE A 727 -11.20 -11.24 -58.41
CA PHE A 727 -10.75 -12.52 -57.85
C PHE A 727 -10.32 -13.48 -58.95
N MET A 728 -9.29 -14.27 -58.66
CA MET A 728 -8.70 -15.21 -59.61
C MET A 728 -8.32 -16.51 -58.92
N ASP A 729 -8.51 -17.64 -59.59
CA ASP A 729 -8.09 -18.94 -59.08
C ASP A 729 -6.57 -19.13 -59.20
N MET A 730 -6.05 -20.19 -58.58
CA MET A 730 -4.64 -20.54 -58.70
C MET A 730 -4.23 -20.92 -60.13
N ALA A 731 -5.16 -21.28 -61.03
CA ALA A 731 -4.88 -21.55 -62.45
C ALA A 731 -4.88 -20.28 -63.32
N SER A 732 -4.93 -19.09 -62.70
CA SER A 732 -5.02 -17.78 -63.37
C SER A 732 -6.30 -17.58 -64.18
N LYS A 733 -7.39 -18.27 -63.83
CA LYS A 733 -8.73 -18.04 -64.38
C LYS A 733 -9.50 -17.04 -63.50
N PRO A 734 -10.13 -16.01 -64.08
CA PRO A 734 -10.98 -15.09 -63.33
C PRO A 734 -12.13 -15.83 -62.64
N ILE A 735 -12.34 -15.57 -61.36
CA ILE A 735 -13.52 -16.01 -60.59
C ILE A 735 -14.60 -14.92 -60.64
N SER A 736 -14.20 -13.64 -60.63
CA SER A 736 -15.09 -12.49 -60.77
C SER A 736 -14.68 -11.59 -61.94
N SER A 737 -15.56 -10.65 -62.31
CA SER A 737 -15.17 -9.47 -63.08
C SER A 737 -14.20 -8.58 -62.29
N PHE A 738 -13.36 -7.84 -63.00
CA PHE A 738 -12.48 -6.80 -62.44
C PHE A 738 -13.23 -5.47 -62.43
N GLU A 739 -13.91 -5.16 -61.33
CA GLU A 739 -14.78 -3.98 -61.24
C GLU A 739 -14.82 -3.31 -59.85
N PHE A 740 -13.97 -3.75 -58.92
CA PHE A 740 -13.92 -3.22 -57.56
C PHE A 740 -12.81 -2.19 -57.38
N ASP A 741 -13.09 -1.12 -56.64
CA ASP A 741 -12.13 -0.09 -56.26
C ASP A 741 -11.21 -0.56 -55.12
N GLU A 742 -11.75 -1.39 -54.21
CA GLU A 742 -11.03 -1.94 -53.06
C GLU A 742 -11.64 -3.29 -52.64
N VAL A 743 -10.83 -4.20 -52.09
CA VAL A 743 -11.25 -5.52 -51.61
C VAL A 743 -10.58 -5.83 -50.28
N ARG A 744 -11.35 -6.29 -49.29
CA ARG A 744 -10.88 -6.73 -47.98
C ARG A 744 -11.55 -8.04 -47.57
N PRO A 745 -10.80 -9.06 -47.11
CA PRO A 745 -11.41 -10.31 -46.64
C PRO A 745 -12.37 -10.11 -45.45
N TRP A 746 -13.58 -10.64 -45.58
CA TRP A 746 -14.63 -10.60 -44.55
C TRP A 746 -14.83 -11.97 -43.89
N GLY A 747 -14.70 -13.04 -44.66
CA GLY A 747 -14.59 -14.44 -44.22
C GLY A 747 -13.88 -15.27 -45.28
N ASP A 748 -13.97 -16.60 -45.18
CA ASP A 748 -13.27 -17.51 -46.11
C ASP A 748 -13.87 -17.55 -47.53
N SER A 749 -15.15 -17.20 -47.65
CA SER A 749 -15.89 -17.14 -48.93
C SER A 749 -16.46 -15.75 -49.26
N SER A 750 -16.32 -14.78 -48.36
CA SER A 750 -16.89 -13.44 -48.54
C SER A 750 -15.86 -12.32 -48.32
N ALA A 751 -16.06 -11.21 -49.03
CA ALA A 751 -15.21 -10.04 -48.96
C ALA A 751 -16.04 -8.77 -48.79
N MET A 752 -15.51 -7.80 -48.04
CA MET A 752 -15.93 -6.42 -48.13
C MET A 752 -15.30 -5.82 -49.39
N VAL A 753 -16.12 -5.50 -50.38
CA VAL A 753 -15.67 -4.88 -51.64
C VAL A 753 -16.23 -3.47 -51.74
N ARG A 754 -15.44 -2.55 -52.30
CA ARG A 754 -15.87 -1.16 -52.55
C ARG A 754 -16.05 -0.95 -54.04
N LYS A 755 -17.20 -0.43 -54.45
CA LYS A 755 -17.50 -0.05 -55.84
C LYS A 755 -18.28 1.26 -55.81
N ASN A 756 -17.89 2.23 -56.63
CA ASN A 756 -18.50 3.57 -56.67
C ASN A 756 -18.54 4.23 -55.27
N PHE A 757 -17.41 4.17 -54.54
CA PHE A 757 -17.26 4.72 -53.19
C PHE A 757 -18.14 4.09 -52.09
N ARG A 758 -18.81 2.97 -52.37
CA ARG A 758 -19.68 2.26 -51.42
C ARG A 758 -19.20 0.83 -51.19
N TRP A 759 -19.11 0.44 -49.94
CA TRP A 759 -18.82 -0.91 -49.49
C TRP A 759 -20.05 -1.82 -49.58
N MET A 760 -19.80 -3.10 -49.80
CA MET A 760 -20.78 -4.17 -49.79
C MET A 760 -20.11 -5.50 -49.44
N VAL A 761 -20.90 -6.45 -48.93
CA VAL A 761 -20.43 -7.83 -48.75
C VAL A 761 -20.66 -8.59 -50.05
N TYR A 762 -19.59 -9.12 -50.61
CA TYR A 762 -19.58 -9.90 -51.85
C TYR A 762 -19.18 -11.34 -51.53
N ASP A 763 -20.00 -12.30 -51.94
CA ASP A 763 -19.62 -13.71 -51.94
C ASP A 763 -18.74 -13.98 -53.17
N VAL A 764 -17.54 -14.48 -52.91
CA VAL A 764 -16.48 -14.60 -53.91
C VAL A 764 -16.78 -15.66 -54.96
N TYR A 765 -17.57 -16.69 -54.61
CA TYR A 765 -17.76 -17.86 -55.47
C TYR A 765 -19.11 -17.86 -56.20
N ASP A 766 -20.17 -17.35 -55.58
CA ASP A 766 -21.48 -17.26 -56.22
C ASP A 766 -21.80 -15.87 -56.81
N GLY A 767 -20.96 -14.87 -56.52
CA GLY A 767 -21.07 -13.51 -57.02
C GLY A 767 -22.23 -12.71 -56.43
N LYS A 768 -22.88 -13.19 -55.37
CA LYS A 768 -23.99 -12.47 -54.72
C LYS A 768 -23.48 -11.32 -53.88
N VAL A 769 -24.22 -10.21 -53.97
CA VAL A 769 -24.01 -9.03 -53.14
C VAL A 769 -25.04 -9.01 -52.02
N SER A 770 -24.59 -8.78 -50.80
CA SER A 770 -25.42 -8.50 -49.63
C SER A 770 -24.92 -7.24 -48.91
N ASN A 771 -25.79 -6.64 -48.10
CA ASN A 771 -25.43 -5.46 -47.29
C ASN A 771 -24.76 -4.34 -48.10
N ALA A 772 -25.30 -4.00 -49.27
CA ALA A 772 -24.78 -2.94 -50.11
C ALA A 772 -24.94 -1.53 -49.48
N GLN A 773 -24.32 -0.54 -50.13
CA GLN A 773 -24.39 0.90 -49.80
C GLN A 773 -23.77 1.29 -48.45
N ILE A 774 -22.87 0.46 -47.90
CA ILE A 774 -22.09 0.81 -46.71
C ILE A 774 -21.13 1.96 -47.06
N LYS A 775 -21.20 3.07 -46.32
CA LYS A 775 -20.31 4.23 -46.49
C LYS A 775 -18.94 3.94 -45.88
N ASP A 776 -18.94 3.43 -44.66
CA ASP A 776 -17.76 3.03 -43.89
C ASP A 776 -18.13 1.99 -42.82
N TYR A 777 -17.12 1.41 -42.17
CA TYR A 777 -17.31 0.44 -41.09
C TYR A 777 -16.11 0.42 -40.13
N ARG A 778 -16.35 0.06 -38.87
CA ARG A 778 -15.35 -0.11 -37.80
C ARG A 778 -15.41 -1.53 -37.24
N LEU A 779 -14.28 -2.24 -37.26
CA LEU A 779 -14.18 -3.58 -36.66
C LEU A 779 -14.22 -3.49 -35.13
N ILE A 780 -15.01 -4.37 -34.51
CA ILE A 780 -15.02 -4.60 -33.05
C ILE A 780 -14.45 -5.98 -32.68
N LYS A 781 -14.44 -6.91 -33.64
CA LYS A 781 -13.83 -8.24 -33.53
C LYS A 781 -13.24 -8.59 -34.90
N ASP A 782 -11.97 -8.99 -34.95
CA ASP A 782 -11.26 -9.39 -36.18
C ASP A 782 -10.49 -10.68 -35.93
N THR A 783 -11.21 -11.79 -35.80
CA THR A 783 -10.60 -13.12 -35.74
C THR A 783 -10.82 -13.87 -37.04
N ARG A 784 -10.15 -15.02 -37.20
CA ARG A 784 -10.36 -15.87 -38.38
C ARG A 784 -11.74 -16.53 -38.35
N GLU A 785 -12.22 -16.86 -37.16
CA GLU A 785 -13.48 -17.55 -36.93
C GLU A 785 -14.67 -16.63 -37.15
N GLU A 786 -14.58 -15.38 -36.71
CA GLU A 786 -15.65 -14.40 -36.88
C GLU A 786 -15.10 -12.97 -36.88
N LYS A 787 -15.60 -12.17 -37.81
CA LYS A 787 -15.40 -10.72 -37.82
C LYS A 787 -16.72 -10.05 -37.51
N ILE A 788 -16.69 -9.03 -36.66
CA ILE A 788 -17.85 -8.20 -36.35
C ILE A 788 -17.47 -6.75 -36.55
N ALA A 789 -18.31 -6.00 -37.24
CA ALA A 789 -18.13 -4.58 -37.48
C ALA A 789 -19.41 -3.80 -37.20
N ILE A 790 -19.22 -2.59 -36.68
CA ILE A 790 -20.22 -1.54 -36.75
C ILE A 790 -20.16 -0.97 -38.16
N ILE A 791 -21.28 -0.96 -38.87
CA ILE A 791 -21.40 -0.49 -40.26
C ILE A 791 -22.19 0.80 -40.30
N HIS A 792 -21.82 1.71 -41.20
CA HIS A 792 -22.51 2.98 -41.42
C HIS A 792 -23.08 3.02 -42.83
N LYS A 793 -24.41 3.09 -42.96
CA LYS A 793 -25.14 3.23 -44.22
C LYS A 793 -25.89 4.54 -44.23
N GLU A 794 -25.63 5.36 -45.24
CA GLU A 794 -26.20 6.72 -45.34
C GLU A 794 -25.88 7.59 -44.10
N ASN A 795 -26.82 7.71 -43.16
CA ASN A 795 -26.69 8.37 -41.86
C ASN A 795 -27.05 7.42 -40.68
N GLU A 796 -27.13 6.11 -40.94
CA GLU A 796 -27.58 5.10 -39.97
C GLU A 796 -26.50 4.03 -39.72
N TYR A 797 -26.42 3.56 -38.48
CA TYR A 797 -25.46 2.60 -37.98
C TYR A 797 -26.13 1.28 -37.61
N GLY A 798 -25.44 0.18 -37.83
CA GLY A 798 -25.84 -1.17 -37.46
C GLY A 798 -24.64 -2.05 -37.17
N VAL A 799 -24.87 -3.33 -36.88
CA VAL A 799 -23.81 -4.30 -36.55
C VAL A 799 -23.91 -5.51 -37.45
N LEU A 800 -22.79 -5.89 -38.06
CA LEU A 800 -22.68 -6.97 -39.01
C LEU A 800 -21.61 -7.97 -38.57
N SER A 801 -21.96 -9.25 -38.57
CA SER A 801 -21.04 -10.38 -38.40
C SER A 801 -20.79 -11.07 -39.73
N SER A 802 -19.56 -11.57 -39.92
CA SER A 802 -19.19 -12.41 -41.07
C SER A 802 -19.79 -13.81 -41.05
N VAL A 803 -20.27 -14.25 -39.88
CA VAL A 803 -20.88 -15.57 -39.70
C VAL A 803 -22.39 -15.44 -39.49
N ARG A 804 -22.82 -14.52 -38.63
CA ARG A 804 -24.22 -14.37 -38.21
C ARG A 804 -25.05 -13.41 -39.07
N GLY A 805 -24.40 -12.69 -39.99
CA GLY A 805 -25.07 -11.67 -40.80
C GLY A 805 -25.39 -10.41 -39.98
N LEU A 806 -26.51 -9.74 -40.26
CA LEU A 806 -26.91 -8.53 -39.52
C LEU A 806 -27.34 -8.92 -38.10
N ILE A 807 -26.59 -8.42 -37.12
CA ILE A 807 -26.92 -8.53 -35.69
C ILE A 807 -27.85 -7.39 -35.31
N ILE A 808 -27.49 -6.17 -35.69
CA ILE A 808 -28.30 -4.96 -35.50
C ILE A 808 -28.53 -4.34 -36.88
N PRO A 809 -29.79 -4.14 -37.31
CA PRO A 809 -30.07 -3.49 -38.59
C PRO A 809 -29.58 -2.03 -38.57
N PRO A 810 -29.09 -1.50 -39.71
CA PRO A 810 -28.59 -0.13 -39.77
C PRO A 810 -29.76 0.87 -39.80
N THR A 811 -30.35 1.14 -38.63
CA THR A 811 -31.52 2.02 -38.44
C THR A 811 -31.35 3.01 -37.29
N PHE A 812 -30.13 3.13 -36.78
CA PHE A 812 -29.77 3.89 -35.59
C PHE A 812 -28.88 5.06 -35.96
N SER A 813 -28.99 6.19 -35.26
CA SER A 813 -28.13 7.35 -35.47
C SER A 813 -26.67 7.09 -35.08
N ASP A 814 -26.44 6.18 -34.11
CA ASP A 814 -25.10 5.70 -33.73
C ASP A 814 -25.15 4.33 -33.04
N VAL A 815 -24.02 3.61 -33.03
CA VAL A 815 -23.82 2.35 -32.29
C VAL A 815 -22.42 2.29 -31.66
N LEU A 816 -22.39 2.02 -30.36
CA LEU A 816 -21.17 1.80 -29.57
C LEU A 816 -21.16 0.38 -28.98
N ASN A 817 -19.97 -0.20 -28.81
CA ASN A 817 -19.79 -1.42 -28.02
C ASN A 817 -19.28 -1.04 -26.62
N LEU A 818 -20.10 -1.23 -25.59
CA LEU A 818 -19.74 -1.00 -24.19
C LEU A 818 -19.28 -2.29 -23.48
N GLY A 819 -19.34 -3.44 -24.17
CA GLY A 819 -18.86 -4.73 -23.67
C GLY A 819 -17.45 -5.06 -24.15
N THR A 820 -17.07 -6.34 -24.06
CA THR A 820 -15.81 -6.85 -24.62
C THR A 820 -15.99 -7.28 -26.09
N ALA A 821 -14.92 -7.68 -26.78
CA ALA A 821 -15.04 -8.23 -28.14
C ALA A 821 -15.71 -9.62 -28.14
N GLU A 822 -15.58 -10.35 -27.05
CA GLU A 822 -16.06 -11.72 -26.84
C GLU A 822 -17.48 -11.75 -26.31
N LYS A 823 -17.84 -10.79 -25.44
CA LYS A 823 -19.19 -10.59 -24.94
C LYS A 823 -19.62 -9.13 -25.15
N PRO A 824 -19.90 -8.71 -26.41
CA PRO A 824 -20.33 -7.34 -26.72
C PRO A 824 -21.65 -6.97 -26.05
N LEU A 825 -21.79 -5.69 -25.74
CA LEU A 825 -23.06 -5.10 -25.34
C LEU A 825 -23.20 -3.78 -26.11
N TYR A 826 -24.17 -3.74 -27.01
CA TYR A 826 -24.32 -2.64 -27.95
C TYR A 826 -25.21 -1.56 -27.37
N PHE A 827 -24.66 -0.36 -27.23
CA PHE A 827 -25.42 0.86 -26.98
C PHE A 827 -25.80 1.44 -28.34
N THR A 828 -27.09 1.60 -28.59
CA THR A 828 -27.60 2.15 -29.84
C THR A 828 -28.38 3.42 -29.57
N GLU A 829 -28.20 4.41 -30.45
CA GLU A 829 -28.86 5.71 -30.37
C GLU A 829 -29.83 5.86 -31.53
N LYS A 830 -31.04 6.37 -31.28
CA LYS A 830 -31.91 6.92 -32.32
C LYS A 830 -32.38 8.32 -31.93
N ASN A 831 -31.91 9.32 -32.66
CA ASN A 831 -32.33 10.71 -32.52
C ASN A 831 -33.71 10.93 -33.16
N VAL A 832 -34.63 11.56 -32.43
CA VAL A 832 -35.95 11.98 -32.92
C VAL A 832 -35.99 13.50 -32.88
N GLU A 833 -35.50 14.12 -33.96
CA GLU A 833 -35.27 15.58 -34.04
C GLU A 833 -36.54 16.40 -33.76
N GLU A 834 -37.72 15.94 -34.19
CA GLU A 834 -38.97 16.68 -34.01
C GLU A 834 -39.42 16.80 -32.55
N ALA A 835 -38.91 15.92 -31.69
CA ALA A 835 -39.24 15.86 -30.28
C ALA A 835 -38.05 16.20 -29.37
N GLU A 836 -36.86 16.48 -29.94
CA GLU A 836 -35.61 16.73 -29.19
C GLU A 836 -35.24 15.62 -28.18
N ILE A 837 -35.61 14.37 -28.49
CA ILE A 837 -35.34 13.19 -27.65
C ILE A 837 -34.44 12.17 -28.34
N PHE A 838 -33.72 11.41 -27.51
CA PHE A 838 -32.89 10.28 -27.91
C PHE A 838 -33.49 8.98 -27.37
N VAL A 839 -33.73 8.01 -28.26
CA VAL A 839 -34.13 6.65 -27.88
C VAL A 839 -32.89 5.79 -27.83
N VAL A 840 -32.50 5.38 -26.63
CA VAL A 840 -31.35 4.50 -26.40
C VAL A 840 -31.81 3.07 -26.18
N ILE A 841 -31.22 2.13 -26.92
CA ILE A 841 -31.50 0.70 -26.78
C ILE A 841 -30.19 -0.05 -26.55
N TYR A 842 -30.18 -0.89 -25.52
CA TYR A 842 -29.08 -1.80 -25.21
C TYR A 842 -29.41 -3.17 -25.80
N TYR A 843 -28.47 -3.74 -26.54
CA TYR A 843 -28.57 -5.08 -27.10
C TYR A 843 -27.44 -5.98 -26.61
N ASP A 844 -27.72 -7.28 -26.45
CA ASP A 844 -26.69 -8.28 -26.20
C ASP A 844 -25.87 -8.59 -27.45
N GLU A 845 -24.90 -9.50 -27.30
CA GLU A 845 -24.04 -9.99 -28.39
C GLU A 845 -24.78 -10.55 -29.61
N ASN A 846 -26.06 -10.95 -29.46
CA ASN A 846 -26.90 -11.56 -30.49
C ASN A 846 -27.94 -10.59 -31.07
N GLY A 847 -27.98 -9.33 -30.60
CA GLY A 847 -28.97 -8.36 -31.05
C GLY A 847 -30.32 -8.51 -30.35
N LEU A 848 -30.39 -9.21 -29.20
CA LEU A 848 -31.58 -9.24 -28.36
C LEU A 848 -31.65 -7.97 -27.51
N MET A 849 -32.81 -7.32 -27.53
CA MET A 849 -33.03 -6.10 -26.75
C MET A 849 -33.01 -6.42 -25.25
N LEU A 850 -32.06 -5.82 -24.52
CA LEU A 850 -31.93 -5.92 -23.08
C LEU A 850 -32.71 -4.81 -22.37
N ARG A 851 -32.63 -3.59 -22.89
CA ARG A 851 -33.23 -2.40 -22.27
C ARG A 851 -33.52 -1.32 -23.31
N ARG A 852 -34.58 -0.54 -23.10
CA ARG A 852 -34.90 0.68 -23.85
C ARG A 852 -35.17 1.84 -22.90
N GLN A 853 -34.57 2.99 -23.17
CA GLN A 853 -34.76 4.23 -22.41
C GLN A 853 -34.92 5.40 -23.38
N ILE A 854 -35.70 6.40 -22.97
CA ILE A 854 -35.86 7.66 -23.69
C ILE A 854 -35.18 8.73 -22.83
N TYR A 855 -34.38 9.58 -23.46
CA TYR A 855 -33.67 10.69 -22.84
C TYR A 855 -34.01 12.00 -23.56
N GLU A 856 -34.20 13.05 -22.78
CA GLU A 856 -34.13 14.43 -23.29
C GLU A 856 -32.66 14.77 -23.62
N SER A 857 -32.42 15.81 -24.42
CA SER A 857 -31.07 16.17 -24.87
C SER A 857 -30.05 16.36 -23.73
N ASP A 858 -30.46 16.94 -22.60
CA ASP A 858 -29.58 17.21 -21.45
C ASP A 858 -29.26 15.95 -20.63
N GLU A 859 -30.17 14.98 -20.58
CA GLU A 859 -29.92 13.68 -19.97
C GLU A 859 -29.04 12.80 -20.88
N TYR A 860 -29.26 12.86 -22.20
CA TYR A 860 -28.49 12.10 -23.17
C TYR A 860 -27.00 12.47 -23.13
N ASP A 861 -26.73 13.78 -23.07
CA ASP A 861 -25.37 14.32 -22.97
C ASP A 861 -24.56 13.78 -21.79
N LYS A 862 -25.23 13.32 -20.72
CA LYS A 862 -24.57 12.75 -19.54
C LYS A 862 -24.20 11.28 -19.70
N ILE A 863 -24.95 10.52 -20.50
CA ILE A 863 -24.76 9.06 -20.63
C ILE A 863 -24.01 8.68 -21.91
N TYR A 864 -23.97 9.55 -22.91
CA TYR A 864 -23.28 9.31 -24.16
C TYR A 864 -21.75 9.42 -24.02
N CYS A 865 -21.03 8.45 -24.57
CA CYS A 865 -19.58 8.47 -24.66
C CYS A 865 -19.14 9.37 -25.82
N ARG A 866 -18.47 10.49 -25.50
CA ARG A 866 -17.99 11.49 -26.46
C ARG A 866 -16.64 11.17 -27.08
#